data_AF-A0A2E0SA92-F1
#
_entry.id   AF-A0A2E0SA92-F1
#
_cell.length_a   1.000
_cell.length_b   1.000
_cell.length_c   1.000
_cell.angle_alpha   90.00
_cell.angle_beta   90.00
_cell.angle_gamma   90.00
#
_symmetry.space_group_name_H-M   'P 1'
#
loop_
_entity.id
_entity.type
_entity.pdbx_description
1 polymer ?
#
loop_
_entity_poly.entity_id
_entity_poly.type
_entity_poly.pdbx_seq_one_letter_code
_entity_poly.pdbx_strand_id
1 'polypeptide(L)'
;MDRDQLLVLYRNMLLARGIDRIEQELTSRGEAFFHLSGAGHEGTAVLANHLTPEDWLHCHYRDRALLVARGLSPRTFFDTLLCNEFSPGSGRRMSAFFNDPKLHILSMVTPTGNNALQAVGAAAAIKQIENTPLVYCGVGDGTTQQGEWLEAVGEAVRSNLPVLFMVQDNKWAISTTTQGKTFYSLPDGEQATEFFGLPIHYINGTDVVTANQQVGEIVAEIRATSKPALIVFQVERLTSHTNADDQTIYRDQDDINEAQINGDPILSAKQQLLAMGFTESELKIILAQVNDQLEAAKEEAFAAKTPLTSLHASKQHPVEIIHPSKEKFGSEDLPQVNMKDALREVLKNHLLDDTRVTLYGEDIEDPKGDVFGVTKGLSTRFPGRVMNSPLSESTIVGAAIGRAMVGERPVAFIQFADFMPTAYNQIVNELATIHWRTDGQTSTPVIVMIACGGYRPGLGPYHAQTHESVMAHCPGIDVVMPSSAHDAAGLLNAAFESERPTIFFYPKTLLNNSAETTSENVHEQFVPLGVARKKRSGRDITFVGWGNTVSVCEKTAEALEQAGIESDVIDLRSLTPWDQQLVLSSAEKTARLIVVHEDNHTCGLGSEIVATVAENAKVPVAVRRVTRPDTFIPCNFENQTEVLPGFKRTLAVAADLLDVDLDWEEAPEKEAGVEYIEAIGSGPADESVEVVEILVQAGETIECGDPVASVEATKSVFDITSPVDGVVREILCKTGEIVKVGASMFRLTTDSSIRPKPITQEQHGIPILRRRKSENTIVLTPSPPERRAFDVGLSNVQFHKGSRLITNEFLLGDSVDMTSDDIIRRTGIRQRYWVDQNEDAISMAVGSCQKVLEQEGLLIDDIDLLICSTTSPMSMTPSMACRILNGLSFGKDTMIQAYDISAACSGYLYALQAGYDFLQSTPNGRVLVTTAEVLSPLLDLNDFDTSILFGDAATATVLYGESHLERSAAKLHRPDLSAKGEDGTTLSVPLRNSGFIQMKGRRVFQEAVRCMMSSLNRVCSREQFQVDELDLVVPHQANQRIIDAIQHRISPKVFSNIANHGNTSSSTIPLCLSEILPTAPRNETIGLCAFGGGFTFGAGIIETL
;
A
#
# COMPACT_ATOMS: atom_id res chain seq x y z
N MET A 1 -3.15 61.22 4.10
CA MET A 1 -2.53 60.80 5.37
C MET A 1 -2.49 62.02 6.28
N ASP A 2 -2.94 61.90 7.52
CA ASP A 2 -2.82 62.98 8.50
C ASP A 2 -1.48 62.93 9.26
N ARG A 3 -1.28 63.91 10.16
CA ARG A 3 -0.06 64.09 10.93
C ARG A 3 0.28 62.86 11.80
N ASP A 4 -0.72 62.27 12.45
CA ASP A 4 -0.52 61.17 13.40
C ASP A 4 -0.27 59.85 12.67
N GLN A 5 -0.97 59.63 11.56
CA GLN A 5 -0.73 58.49 10.66
C GLN A 5 0.69 58.50 10.10
N LEU A 6 1.20 59.66 9.64
CA LEU A 6 2.58 59.78 9.14
C LEU A 6 3.60 59.55 10.26
N LEU A 7 3.30 59.96 11.49
CA LEU A 7 4.18 59.73 12.64
C LEU A 7 4.31 58.23 12.97
N VAL A 8 3.20 57.50 12.95
CA VAL A 8 3.18 56.04 13.18
C VAL A 8 3.97 55.33 12.08
N LEU A 9 3.72 55.68 10.82
CA LEU A 9 4.47 55.14 9.69
C LEU A 9 5.97 55.42 9.82
N TYR A 10 6.33 56.67 10.12
CA TYR A 10 7.73 57.09 10.34
C TYR A 10 8.40 56.28 11.47
N ARG A 11 7.69 56.05 12.59
CA ARG A 11 8.20 55.20 13.69
C ARG A 11 8.46 53.76 13.24
N ASN A 12 7.55 53.17 12.45
CA ASN A 12 7.72 51.80 11.93
C ASN A 12 8.92 51.71 10.96
N MET A 13 9.12 52.71 10.11
CA MET A 13 10.29 52.77 9.22
C MET A 13 11.60 52.92 10.01
N LEU A 14 11.61 53.75 11.06
CA LEU A 14 12.77 53.88 11.95
C LEU A 14 13.08 52.56 12.69
N LEU A 15 12.05 51.84 13.16
CA LEU A 15 12.22 50.52 13.75
C LEU A 15 12.84 49.55 12.75
N ALA A 16 12.31 49.46 11.52
CA ALA A 16 12.86 48.59 10.49
C ALA A 16 14.33 48.90 10.15
N ARG A 17 14.67 50.16 9.93
CA ARG A 17 16.07 50.60 9.68
C ARG A 17 16.98 50.34 10.88
N GLY A 18 16.47 50.52 12.09
CA GLY A 18 17.21 50.27 13.33
C GLY A 18 17.49 48.78 13.56
N ILE A 19 16.51 47.90 13.28
CA ILE A 19 16.71 46.44 13.27
C ILE A 19 17.80 46.09 12.25
N ASP A 20 17.68 46.60 11.02
CA ASP A 20 18.63 46.33 9.94
C ASP A 20 20.07 46.67 10.31
N ARG A 21 20.28 47.87 10.89
CA ARG A 21 21.58 48.32 11.40
C ARG A 21 22.14 47.39 12.48
N ILE A 22 21.31 46.98 13.44
CA ILE A 22 21.75 46.11 14.54
C ILE A 22 22.12 44.72 14.02
N GLU A 23 21.31 44.14 13.12
CA GLU A 23 21.62 42.86 12.50
C GLU A 23 22.93 42.91 11.69
N GLN A 24 23.14 44.00 10.94
CA GLN A 24 24.39 44.24 10.23
C GLN A 24 25.58 44.34 11.20
N GLU A 25 25.45 45.06 12.30
CA GLU A 25 26.50 45.21 13.31
C GLU A 25 26.84 43.87 13.96
N LEU A 26 25.84 43.11 14.37
CA LEU A 26 25.99 41.79 14.99
C LEU A 26 26.71 40.81 14.04
N THR A 27 26.30 40.80 12.78
CA THR A 27 26.94 39.98 11.75
C THR A 27 28.39 40.43 11.50
N SER A 28 28.64 41.74 11.48
CA SER A 28 30.00 42.31 11.33
C SER A 28 30.92 42.01 12.52
N ARG A 29 30.36 41.77 13.71
CA ARG A 29 31.07 41.31 14.90
C ARG A 29 31.28 39.79 14.95
N GLY A 30 30.65 39.04 14.03
CA GLY A 30 30.67 37.57 14.04
C GLY A 30 29.75 36.94 15.10
N GLU A 31 28.82 37.71 15.65
CA GLU A 31 27.82 37.24 16.63
C GLU A 31 26.56 36.67 15.95
N ALA A 32 26.41 36.91 14.65
CA ALA A 32 25.40 36.33 13.77
C ALA A 32 26.02 35.93 12.44
N PHE A 33 25.34 35.05 11.68
CA PHE A 33 25.92 34.44 10.49
C PHE A 33 25.57 35.16 9.17
N PHE A 34 24.35 35.67 9.06
CA PHE A 34 23.82 36.16 7.78
C PHE A 34 22.82 37.29 7.99
N HIS A 35 22.97 38.36 7.21
CA HIS A 35 22.11 39.55 7.22
C HIS A 35 21.64 39.88 5.80
N LEU A 36 20.32 40.04 5.68
CA LEU A 36 19.63 40.48 4.47
C LEU A 36 19.08 41.88 4.73
N SER A 37 19.68 42.86 4.05
CA SER A 37 19.31 44.25 4.25
C SER A 37 17.93 44.57 3.68
N GLY A 38 17.09 45.24 4.47
CA GLY A 38 15.83 45.86 4.02
C GLY A 38 15.96 47.36 3.73
N ALA A 39 17.16 47.94 3.83
CA ALA A 39 17.36 49.38 3.75
C ALA A 39 16.99 49.96 2.36
N GLY A 40 16.06 50.93 2.37
CA GLY A 40 15.49 51.57 1.17
C GLY A 40 14.11 51.04 0.77
N HIS A 41 13.68 49.92 1.36
CA HIS A 41 12.35 49.32 1.12
C HIS A 41 11.31 49.76 2.17
N GLU A 42 11.62 50.70 3.06
CA GLU A 42 10.74 51.02 4.21
C GLU A 42 9.38 51.61 3.81
N GLY A 43 9.28 52.17 2.60
CA GLY A 43 8.02 52.64 2.04
C GLY A 43 6.93 51.56 1.94
N THR A 44 7.28 50.28 1.92
CA THR A 44 6.34 49.14 1.94
C THR A 44 5.37 49.18 3.13
N ALA A 45 5.75 49.83 4.24
CA ALA A 45 4.92 49.98 5.42
C ALA A 45 3.62 50.76 5.18
N VAL A 46 3.50 51.53 4.08
CA VAL A 46 2.25 52.22 3.72
C VAL A 46 1.09 51.27 3.52
N LEU A 47 1.37 50.02 3.08
CA LEU A 47 0.33 49.03 2.85
C LEU A 47 -0.41 48.66 4.14
N ALA A 48 0.28 48.67 5.29
CA ALA A 48 -0.31 48.29 6.58
C ALA A 48 -1.51 49.15 6.98
N ASN A 49 -1.58 50.41 6.53
CA ASN A 49 -2.71 51.31 6.80
C ASN A 49 -4.01 50.87 6.10
N HIS A 50 -3.93 49.99 5.10
CA HIS A 50 -5.05 49.53 4.28
C HIS A 50 -5.39 48.04 4.48
N LEU A 51 -4.59 47.36 5.32
CA LEU A 51 -4.83 45.98 5.69
C LEU A 51 -5.76 45.88 6.91
N THR A 52 -6.52 44.81 6.95
CA THR A 52 -7.39 44.37 8.03
C THR A 52 -6.79 43.11 8.67
N PRO A 53 -7.23 42.72 9.89
CA PRO A 53 -6.79 41.46 10.50
C PRO A 53 -7.05 40.22 9.61
N GLU A 54 -8.07 40.25 8.77
CA GLU A 54 -8.47 39.12 7.91
C GLU A 54 -7.62 38.94 6.65
N ASP A 55 -6.76 39.91 6.30
CA ASP A 55 -5.89 39.78 5.12
C ASP A 55 -4.67 38.90 5.40
N TRP A 56 -4.21 38.20 4.36
CA TRP A 56 -3.10 37.25 4.43
C TRP A 56 -1.88 37.77 3.67
N LEU A 57 -0.69 37.55 4.21
CA LEU A 57 0.53 38.14 3.69
C LEU A 57 1.58 37.06 3.35
N HIS A 58 1.86 36.89 2.06
CA HIS A 58 3.11 36.33 1.56
C HIS A 58 4.08 37.47 1.28
N CYS A 59 4.89 37.83 2.28
CA CYS A 59 5.84 38.93 2.12
C CYS A 59 7.13 38.51 1.41
N HIS A 60 7.76 39.49 0.79
CA HIS A 60 9.15 39.43 0.36
C HIS A 60 10.08 39.55 1.57
N TYR A 61 11.27 38.94 1.54
CA TYR A 61 12.23 39.03 2.65
C TYR A 61 12.72 40.46 2.94
N ARG A 62 12.45 41.43 2.05
CA ARG A 62 12.74 42.87 2.27
C ARG A 62 11.60 43.66 2.90
N ASP A 63 10.44 43.05 3.16
CA ASP A 63 9.24 43.67 3.75
C ASP A 63 9.34 43.95 5.26
N ARG A 64 10.54 44.22 5.76
CA ARG A 64 10.79 44.42 7.19
C ARG A 64 9.88 45.51 7.78
N ALA A 65 9.72 46.62 7.07
CA ALA A 65 8.88 47.72 7.52
C ALA A 65 7.39 47.38 7.51
N LEU A 66 6.90 46.65 6.50
CA LEU A 66 5.55 46.11 6.47
C LEU A 66 5.29 45.12 7.61
N LEU A 67 6.23 44.21 7.90
CA LEU A 67 6.12 43.25 9.00
C LEU A 67 6.04 43.94 10.37
N VAL A 68 6.91 44.94 10.61
CA VAL A 68 6.84 45.76 11.83
C VAL A 68 5.49 46.49 11.92
N ALA A 69 5.04 47.10 10.82
CA ALA A 69 3.77 47.81 10.77
C ALA A 69 2.54 46.90 10.94
N ARG A 70 2.64 45.62 10.53
CA ARG A 70 1.63 44.57 10.76
C ARG A 70 1.59 44.12 12.24
N GLY A 71 2.65 44.40 13.00
CA GLY A 71 2.73 44.10 14.44
C GLY A 71 3.78 43.06 14.82
N LEU A 72 4.65 42.63 13.89
CA LEU A 72 5.74 41.72 14.22
C LEU A 72 6.74 42.42 15.14
N SER A 73 7.06 41.81 16.28
CA SER A 73 7.89 42.46 17.29
C SER A 73 9.35 42.59 16.84
N PRO A 74 10.07 43.67 17.20
CA PRO A 74 11.51 43.78 16.92
C PRO A 74 12.34 42.61 17.46
N ARG A 75 11.94 42.04 18.61
CA ARG A 75 12.58 40.86 19.20
C ARG A 75 12.57 39.68 18.24
N THR A 76 11.46 39.42 17.55
CA THR A 76 11.33 38.30 16.60
C THR A 76 12.38 38.35 15.49
N PHE A 77 12.77 39.54 15.04
CA PHE A 77 13.84 39.72 14.05
C PHE A 77 15.20 39.28 14.61
N PHE A 78 15.52 39.69 15.84
CA PHE A 78 16.76 39.29 16.49
C PHE A 78 16.77 37.81 16.89
N ASP A 79 15.64 37.26 17.34
CA ASP A 79 15.51 35.83 17.61
C ASP A 79 15.79 35.01 16.35
N THR A 80 15.28 35.47 15.21
CA THR A 80 15.49 34.86 13.89
C THR A 80 16.92 35.04 13.39
N LEU A 81 17.57 36.18 13.66
CA LEU A 81 18.98 36.40 13.34
C LEU A 81 19.91 35.45 14.12
N LEU A 82 19.64 35.28 15.41
CA LEU A 82 20.44 34.46 16.33
C LEU A 82 20.09 32.96 16.27
N CYS A 83 19.06 32.58 15.50
CA CYS A 83 18.56 31.21 15.40
C CYS A 83 18.25 30.58 16.76
N ASN A 84 17.66 31.34 17.68
CA ASN A 84 17.39 30.89 19.05
C ASN A 84 16.02 30.16 19.19
N GLU A 85 15.72 29.65 20.40
CA GLU A 85 14.50 28.89 20.71
C GLU A 85 13.16 29.66 20.51
N PHE A 86 13.20 30.99 20.45
CA PHE A 86 12.00 31.82 20.23
C PHE A 86 11.83 32.26 18.78
N SER A 87 12.79 31.95 17.90
CA SER A 87 12.61 32.19 16.47
C SER A 87 11.40 31.38 15.95
N PRO A 88 10.56 31.90 15.04
CA PRO A 88 9.33 31.20 14.62
C PRO A 88 9.56 29.86 13.89
N GLY A 89 10.81 29.46 13.65
CA GLY A 89 11.17 28.13 13.13
C GLY A 89 12.19 27.41 14.01
N SER A 90 12.43 27.86 15.25
CA SER A 90 13.41 27.29 16.18
C SER A 90 14.78 27.05 15.54
N GLY A 91 15.27 28.03 14.77
CA GLY A 91 16.57 28.01 14.09
C GLY A 91 16.63 27.18 12.80
N ARG A 92 15.51 26.64 12.29
CA ARG A 92 15.48 25.77 11.10
C ARG A 92 15.49 26.51 9.76
N ARG A 93 15.37 27.84 9.78
CA ARG A 93 15.35 28.69 8.59
C ARG A 93 16.50 29.69 8.62
N MET A 94 16.81 30.22 7.44
CA MET A 94 17.70 31.37 7.31
C MET A 94 17.10 32.60 8.01
N SER A 95 17.97 33.52 8.44
CA SER A 95 17.56 34.81 8.97
C SER A 95 16.75 35.61 7.93
N ALA A 96 15.87 36.50 8.39
CA ALA A 96 14.93 37.31 7.57
C ALA A 96 13.75 36.57 6.90
N PHE A 97 13.50 35.30 7.23
CA PHE A 97 12.31 34.56 6.78
C PHE A 97 11.35 34.35 7.95
N PHE A 98 10.14 34.89 7.82
CA PHE A 98 9.17 34.93 8.91
C PHE A 98 7.92 34.13 8.59
N ASN A 99 7.23 33.72 9.65
CA ASN A 99 5.83 33.33 9.64
C ASN A 99 5.23 33.75 10.99
N ASP A 100 3.96 34.09 10.99
CA ASP A 100 3.20 34.32 12.21
C ASP A 100 1.72 34.04 11.91
N PRO A 101 1.19 32.86 12.29
CA PRO A 101 -0.20 32.52 12.03
C PRO A 101 -1.20 33.48 12.69
N LYS A 102 -0.85 34.16 13.79
CA LYS A 102 -1.76 35.10 14.46
C LYS A 102 -1.89 36.42 13.70
N LEU A 103 -0.86 36.80 12.95
CA LEU A 103 -0.84 37.99 12.11
C LEU A 103 -1.20 37.70 10.65
N HIS A 104 -1.54 36.44 10.33
CA HIS A 104 -1.74 35.92 8.97
C HIS A 104 -0.52 36.14 8.05
N ILE A 105 0.69 36.06 8.63
CA ILE A 105 1.95 36.08 7.88
C ILE A 105 2.29 34.64 7.52
N LEU A 106 2.14 34.32 6.24
CA LEU A 106 2.40 33.00 5.68
C LEU A 106 3.92 32.74 5.59
N SER A 107 4.31 31.46 5.62
CA SER A 107 5.73 31.10 5.65
C SER A 107 6.47 31.58 4.40
N MET A 108 7.52 32.37 4.61
CA MET A 108 8.47 32.75 3.57
C MET A 108 9.50 31.64 3.29
N VAL A 109 10.10 31.66 2.11
CA VAL A 109 11.03 30.65 1.61
C VAL A 109 12.08 31.27 0.67
N THR A 110 13.28 30.68 0.64
CA THR A 110 14.42 31.20 -0.13
C THR A 110 14.22 31.09 -1.65
N PRO A 111 13.80 29.94 -2.22
CA PRO A 111 13.28 29.87 -3.59
C PRO A 111 12.27 30.98 -3.91
N THR A 112 12.73 32.03 -4.58
CA THR A 112 11.88 33.20 -4.85
C THR A 112 10.81 32.83 -5.86
N GLY A 113 9.56 33.26 -5.63
CA GLY A 113 8.44 33.02 -6.54
C GLY A 113 7.54 31.86 -6.11
N ASN A 114 8.04 30.90 -5.32
CA ASN A 114 7.27 29.75 -4.83
C ASN A 114 5.98 30.15 -4.11
N ASN A 115 6.02 31.27 -3.37
CA ASN A 115 4.89 31.79 -2.61
C ASN A 115 3.77 32.37 -3.48
N ALA A 116 4.02 32.65 -4.76
CA ALA A 116 3.03 33.27 -5.63
C ALA A 116 1.85 32.34 -5.91
N LEU A 117 2.12 31.05 -6.17
CA LEU A 117 1.08 30.05 -6.38
C LEU A 117 0.30 29.73 -5.09
N GLN A 118 0.98 29.80 -3.94
CA GLN A 118 0.32 29.69 -2.64
C GLN A 118 -0.61 30.89 -2.37
N ALA A 119 -0.19 32.09 -2.76
CA ALA A 119 -1.01 33.29 -2.62
C ALA A 119 -2.33 33.19 -3.41
N VAL A 120 -2.30 32.64 -4.63
CA VAL A 120 -3.54 32.42 -5.39
C VAL A 120 -4.43 31.35 -4.77
N GLY A 121 -3.84 30.28 -4.23
CA GLY A 121 -4.58 29.26 -3.49
C GLY A 121 -5.31 29.82 -2.27
N ALA A 122 -4.59 30.57 -1.43
CA ALA A 122 -5.15 31.25 -0.28
C ALA A 122 -6.25 32.24 -0.69
N ALA A 123 -6.03 33.01 -1.76
CA ALA A 123 -7.01 33.98 -2.26
C ALA A 123 -8.30 33.29 -2.77
N ALA A 124 -8.17 32.11 -3.37
CA ALA A 124 -9.31 31.34 -3.83
C ALA A 124 -10.17 30.80 -2.67
N ALA A 125 -9.55 30.38 -1.56
CA ALA A 125 -10.24 29.93 -0.36
C ALA A 125 -10.95 31.09 0.38
N ILE A 126 -10.33 32.27 0.45
CA ILE A 126 -10.91 33.41 1.19
C ILE A 126 -11.87 34.28 0.36
N LYS A 127 -11.98 34.04 -0.95
CA LYS A 127 -12.74 34.88 -1.89
C LYS A 127 -14.20 35.14 -1.48
N GLN A 128 -14.83 34.17 -0.82
CA GLN A 128 -16.24 34.25 -0.40
C GLN A 128 -16.42 34.68 1.07
N ILE A 129 -15.34 35.01 1.78
CA ILE A 129 -15.41 35.45 3.18
C ILE A 129 -16.00 36.87 3.26
N GLU A 130 -16.88 37.08 4.24
CA GLU A 130 -17.43 38.40 4.55
C GLU A 130 -16.31 39.40 4.89
N ASN A 131 -16.49 40.68 4.57
CA ASN A 131 -15.47 41.75 4.68
C ASN A 131 -14.34 41.72 3.63
N THR A 132 -14.48 40.87 2.59
CA THR A 132 -13.64 40.87 1.37
C THR A 132 -12.13 40.94 1.67
N PRO A 133 -11.56 39.95 2.39
CA PRO A 133 -10.13 39.90 2.64
C PRO A 133 -9.35 39.70 1.33
N LEU A 134 -8.11 40.18 1.31
CA LEU A 134 -7.18 40.02 0.20
C LEU A 134 -5.93 39.23 0.61
N VAL A 135 -5.21 38.74 -0.39
CA VAL A 135 -3.88 38.17 -0.19
C VAL A 135 -2.83 39.08 -0.79
N TYR A 136 -1.86 39.50 0.03
CA TYR A 136 -0.68 40.21 -0.41
C TYR A 136 0.40 39.22 -0.89
N CYS A 137 0.94 39.45 -2.08
CA CYS A 137 2.08 38.72 -2.63
C CYS A 137 3.20 39.70 -2.98
N GLY A 138 4.13 39.89 -2.04
CA GLY A 138 5.33 40.69 -2.22
C GLY A 138 6.45 39.90 -2.90
N VAL A 139 7.06 40.46 -3.94
CA VAL A 139 8.22 39.87 -4.63
C VAL A 139 9.24 40.94 -5.01
N GLY A 140 10.50 40.56 -5.24
CA GLY A 140 11.47 41.45 -5.87
C GLY A 140 11.28 41.53 -7.39
N ASP A 141 11.76 42.59 -8.01
CA ASP A 141 11.86 42.76 -9.47
C ASP A 141 12.48 41.55 -10.19
N GLY A 142 13.60 41.03 -9.70
CA GLY A 142 14.24 39.83 -10.27
C GLY A 142 13.38 38.57 -10.23
N THR A 143 12.50 38.44 -9.23
CA THR A 143 11.62 37.27 -9.04
C THR A 143 10.55 37.15 -10.13
N THR A 144 10.20 38.27 -10.79
CA THR A 144 9.19 38.30 -11.86
C THR A 144 9.55 37.45 -13.08
N GLN A 145 10.79 36.96 -13.17
CA GLN A 145 11.27 36.06 -14.23
C GLN A 145 11.00 34.58 -13.93
N GLN A 146 10.49 34.23 -12.75
CA GLN A 146 10.19 32.85 -12.37
C GLN A 146 8.87 32.39 -12.98
N GLY A 147 8.85 31.19 -13.56
CA GLY A 147 7.66 30.63 -14.24
C GLY A 147 6.43 30.58 -13.34
N GLU A 148 6.59 30.11 -12.11
CA GLU A 148 5.50 30.02 -11.13
C GLU A 148 4.88 31.38 -10.76
N TRP A 149 5.65 32.46 -10.81
CA TRP A 149 5.11 33.82 -10.62
C TRP A 149 4.21 34.22 -11.79
N LEU A 150 4.63 33.94 -13.02
CA LEU A 150 3.84 34.21 -14.22
C LEU A 150 2.53 33.42 -14.20
N GLU A 151 2.61 32.14 -13.84
CA GLU A 151 1.44 31.27 -13.67
C GLU A 151 0.49 31.80 -12.60
N ALA A 152 1.00 32.24 -11.45
CA ALA A 152 0.19 32.82 -10.38
C ALA A 152 -0.58 34.07 -10.84
N VAL A 153 0.07 35.00 -11.54
CA VAL A 153 -0.64 36.19 -12.05
C VAL A 153 -1.71 35.79 -13.05
N GLY A 154 -1.38 34.90 -14.00
CA GLY A 154 -2.35 34.39 -14.98
C GLY A 154 -3.55 33.71 -14.33
N GLU A 155 -3.31 32.88 -13.32
CA GLU A 155 -4.35 32.18 -12.56
C GLU A 155 -5.23 33.15 -11.77
N ALA A 156 -4.65 34.15 -11.10
CA ALA A 156 -5.40 35.15 -10.37
C ALA A 156 -6.33 35.95 -11.28
N VAL A 157 -5.87 36.32 -12.48
CA VAL A 157 -6.68 37.01 -13.49
C VAL A 157 -7.82 36.11 -13.96
N ARG A 158 -7.49 34.90 -14.40
CA ARG A 158 -8.45 33.92 -14.92
C ARG A 158 -9.58 33.63 -13.92
N SER A 159 -9.21 33.44 -12.66
CA SER A 159 -10.13 33.06 -11.58
C SER A 159 -10.73 34.25 -10.83
N ASN A 160 -10.39 35.49 -11.21
CA ASN A 160 -10.76 36.73 -10.51
C ASN A 160 -10.50 36.60 -8.99
N LEU A 161 -9.24 36.47 -8.59
CA LEU A 161 -8.84 36.26 -7.21
C LEU A 161 -8.34 37.57 -6.58
N PRO A 162 -8.70 37.90 -5.32
CA PRO A 162 -8.32 39.16 -4.66
C PRO A 162 -6.85 39.15 -4.19
N VAL A 163 -5.92 39.09 -5.14
CA VAL A 163 -4.48 39.10 -4.86
C VAL A 163 -3.90 40.47 -5.21
N LEU A 164 -3.18 41.07 -4.26
CA LEU A 164 -2.32 42.23 -4.53
C LEU A 164 -0.90 41.74 -4.81
N PHE A 165 -0.51 41.74 -6.09
CA PHE A 165 0.87 41.51 -6.49
C PHE A 165 1.65 42.81 -6.38
N MET A 166 2.68 42.84 -5.52
CA MET A 166 3.55 44.00 -5.37
C MET A 166 4.99 43.62 -5.69
N VAL A 167 5.47 44.12 -6.83
CA VAL A 167 6.86 43.99 -7.25
C VAL A 167 7.65 45.14 -6.65
N GLN A 168 8.57 44.83 -5.74
CA GLN A 168 9.47 45.81 -5.13
C GLN A 168 10.67 46.02 -6.05
N ASP A 169 10.57 47.06 -6.87
CA ASP A 169 11.55 47.38 -7.89
C ASP A 169 12.65 48.28 -7.33
N ASN A 170 13.75 47.66 -6.92
CA ASN A 170 14.97 48.37 -6.53
C ASN A 170 16.02 48.40 -7.64
N LYS A 171 15.66 47.99 -8.87
CA LYS A 171 16.52 47.95 -10.08
C LYS A 171 17.60 46.86 -10.09
N TRP A 172 17.70 46.01 -9.06
CA TRP A 172 18.81 45.08 -8.87
C TRP A 172 18.40 43.68 -8.37
N ALA A 173 18.67 42.67 -9.20
CA ALA A 173 18.65 41.27 -8.83
C ALA A 173 20.07 40.82 -8.45
N ILE A 174 20.39 40.83 -7.15
CA ILE A 174 21.75 40.63 -6.62
C ILE A 174 22.70 41.68 -7.21
N SER A 175 23.54 41.34 -8.18
CA SER A 175 24.46 42.24 -8.88
C SER A 175 24.01 42.59 -10.30
N THR A 176 22.90 42.03 -10.75
CA THR A 176 22.38 42.21 -12.11
C THR A 176 21.33 43.30 -12.14
N THR A 177 21.51 44.30 -13.00
CA THR A 177 20.47 45.31 -13.27
C THR A 177 19.25 44.65 -13.89
N THR A 178 18.05 45.00 -13.43
CA THR A 178 16.77 44.45 -13.93
C THR A 178 16.16 45.29 -15.04
N GLN A 179 16.65 46.51 -15.26
CA GLN A 179 16.26 47.34 -16.40
C GLN A 179 16.44 46.58 -17.72
N GLY A 180 15.37 46.56 -18.53
CA GLY A 180 15.34 45.85 -19.81
C GLY A 180 15.24 44.32 -19.70
N LYS A 181 14.98 43.77 -18.50
CA LYS A 181 14.96 42.31 -18.23
C LYS A 181 13.72 41.85 -17.46
N THR A 182 12.76 42.73 -17.18
CA THR A 182 11.48 42.38 -16.55
C THR A 182 10.34 42.47 -17.55
N PHE A 183 9.16 41.94 -17.22
CA PHE A 183 7.99 42.06 -18.09
C PHE A 183 7.50 43.52 -18.24
N TYR A 184 7.87 44.41 -17.31
CA TYR A 184 7.44 45.81 -17.26
C TYR A 184 8.51 46.81 -17.71
N SER A 185 9.78 46.41 -17.68
CA SER A 185 10.92 47.19 -18.20
C SER A 185 11.53 46.45 -19.39
N LEU A 186 11.14 46.84 -20.60
CA LEU A 186 11.52 46.17 -21.85
C LEU A 186 12.87 46.69 -22.40
N PRO A 187 13.59 45.90 -23.24
CA PRO A 187 14.92 46.27 -23.74
C PRO A 187 15.00 47.57 -24.56
N ASP A 188 13.90 47.98 -25.19
CA ASP A 188 13.80 49.21 -26.00
C ASP A 188 13.53 50.47 -25.16
N GLY A 189 13.33 50.30 -23.84
CA GLY A 189 13.04 51.37 -22.90
C GLY A 189 11.55 51.71 -22.79
N GLU A 190 10.66 51.02 -23.49
CA GLU A 190 9.22 51.18 -23.31
C GLU A 190 8.77 50.54 -21.98
N GLN A 191 7.93 51.25 -21.23
CA GLN A 191 7.29 50.72 -20.03
C GLN A 191 5.98 50.05 -20.41
N ALA A 192 5.80 48.80 -19.98
CA ALA A 192 4.53 48.12 -20.18
C ALA A 192 3.42 48.81 -19.38
N THR A 193 2.21 48.89 -19.92
CA THR A 193 1.06 49.49 -19.23
C THR A 193 0.13 48.45 -18.63
N GLU A 194 0.19 47.21 -19.13
CA GLU A 194 -0.58 46.08 -18.62
C GLU A 194 0.21 44.76 -18.73
N PHE A 195 -0.19 43.77 -17.92
CA PHE A 195 0.32 42.40 -17.97
C PHE A 195 -0.81 41.40 -17.75
N PHE A 196 -1.00 40.45 -18.68
CA PHE A 196 -2.20 39.59 -18.73
C PHE A 196 -3.54 40.34 -18.60
N GLY A 197 -3.59 41.57 -19.14
CA GLY A 197 -4.78 42.44 -19.05
C GLY A 197 -4.98 43.11 -17.69
N LEU A 198 -4.04 42.97 -16.74
CA LEU A 198 -4.01 43.78 -15.52
C LEU A 198 -3.24 45.08 -15.77
N PRO A 199 -3.82 46.25 -15.45
CA PRO A 199 -3.07 47.50 -15.43
C PRO A 199 -1.87 47.42 -14.48
N ILE A 200 -0.73 47.95 -14.92
CA ILE A 200 0.47 48.06 -14.09
C ILE A 200 0.46 49.44 -13.41
N HIS A 201 0.39 49.43 -12.09
CA HIS A 201 0.45 50.66 -11.29
C HIS A 201 1.89 50.93 -10.84
N TYR A 202 2.54 51.93 -11.45
CA TYR A 202 3.86 52.39 -11.02
C TYR A 202 3.73 53.39 -9.87
N ILE A 203 4.26 53.05 -8.71
CA ILE A 203 4.16 53.86 -7.50
C ILE A 203 5.55 54.13 -6.94
N ASN A 204 5.87 55.41 -6.71
CA ASN A 204 7.11 55.81 -6.06
C ASN A 204 7.05 55.56 -4.56
N GLY A 205 7.71 54.50 -4.09
CA GLY A 205 7.75 54.11 -2.68
C GLY A 205 8.58 55.02 -1.77
N THR A 206 9.35 55.96 -2.34
CA THR A 206 10.13 56.94 -1.55
C THR A 206 9.28 58.13 -1.08
N ASP A 207 8.18 58.44 -1.77
CA ASP A 207 7.18 59.41 -1.35
C ASP A 207 6.01 58.71 -0.65
N VAL A 208 6.19 58.44 0.64
CA VAL A 208 5.27 57.61 1.42
C VAL A 208 3.86 58.20 1.57
N VAL A 209 3.69 59.51 1.46
CA VAL A 209 2.35 60.14 1.54
C VAL A 209 1.57 59.90 0.26
N THR A 210 2.18 60.14 -0.90
CA THR A 210 1.56 59.86 -2.21
C THR A 210 1.36 58.37 -2.39
N ALA A 211 2.37 57.55 -2.08
CA ALA A 211 2.29 56.10 -2.16
C ALA A 211 1.15 55.53 -1.30
N ASN A 212 0.99 56.02 -0.06
CA ASN A 212 -0.11 55.58 0.81
C ASN A 212 -1.48 55.87 0.20
N GLN A 213 -1.67 57.03 -0.44
CA GLN A 213 -2.94 57.34 -1.10
C GLN A 213 -3.19 56.36 -2.25
N GLN A 214 -2.23 56.22 -3.18
CA GLN A 214 -2.37 55.39 -4.37
C GLN A 214 -2.57 53.91 -4.04
N VAL A 215 -1.80 53.37 -3.09
CA VAL A 215 -1.96 51.98 -2.61
C VAL A 215 -3.35 51.79 -1.98
N GLY A 216 -3.85 52.77 -1.24
CA GLY A 216 -5.18 52.71 -0.63
C GLY A 216 -6.32 52.66 -1.64
N GLU A 217 -6.21 53.44 -2.72
CA GLU A 217 -7.16 53.42 -3.84
C GLU A 217 -7.22 52.03 -4.50
N ILE A 218 -6.06 51.41 -4.75
CA ILE A 218 -5.96 50.07 -5.35
C ILE A 218 -6.50 48.98 -4.40
N VAL A 219 -6.15 49.03 -3.11
CA VAL A 219 -6.68 48.08 -2.12
C VAL A 219 -8.20 48.20 -2.00
N ALA A 220 -8.74 49.41 -2.01
CA ALA A 220 -10.19 49.63 -2.01
C ALA A 220 -10.85 49.04 -3.27
N GLU A 221 -10.22 49.15 -4.44
CA GLU A 221 -10.71 48.54 -5.67
C GLU A 221 -10.71 47.01 -5.62
N ILE A 222 -9.64 46.37 -5.11
CA ILE A 222 -9.59 44.92 -4.89
C ILE A 222 -10.76 44.48 -4.02
N ARG A 223 -11.02 45.17 -2.91
CA ARG A 223 -12.13 44.82 -2.01
C ARG A 223 -13.51 45.04 -2.63
N ALA A 224 -13.66 46.03 -3.51
CA ALA A 224 -14.91 46.34 -4.19
C ALA A 224 -15.21 45.36 -5.34
N THR A 225 -14.18 44.83 -5.99
CA THR A 225 -14.31 44.05 -7.23
C THR A 225 -13.97 42.57 -7.07
N SER A 226 -13.27 42.20 -6.01
CA SER A 226 -12.64 40.89 -5.78
C SER A 226 -11.73 40.46 -6.93
N LYS A 227 -11.07 41.41 -7.59
CA LYS A 227 -10.13 41.18 -8.69
C LYS A 227 -8.68 41.42 -8.23
N PRO A 228 -7.68 40.81 -8.89
CA PRO A 228 -6.29 41.05 -8.54
C PRO A 228 -5.83 42.43 -9.02
N ALA A 229 -4.76 42.94 -8.42
CA ALA A 229 -4.07 44.14 -8.89
C ALA A 229 -2.55 43.94 -8.88
N LEU A 230 -1.86 44.74 -9.70
CA LEU A 230 -0.41 44.65 -9.88
C LEU A 230 0.24 46.02 -9.69
N ILE A 231 1.12 46.11 -8.69
CA ILE A 231 1.89 47.31 -8.38
C ILE A 231 3.37 47.04 -8.67
N VAL A 232 3.99 47.93 -9.44
CA VAL A 232 5.46 48.07 -9.47
C VAL A 232 5.81 49.19 -8.50
N PHE A 233 6.24 48.78 -7.32
CA PHE A 233 6.55 49.67 -6.19
C PHE A 233 8.03 50.03 -6.25
N GLN A 234 8.31 51.22 -6.76
CA GLN A 234 9.66 51.72 -7.01
C GLN A 234 10.32 52.11 -5.70
N VAL A 235 11.38 51.40 -5.35
CA VAL A 235 12.15 51.56 -4.12
C VAL A 235 13.64 51.63 -4.48
N GLU A 236 14.50 51.77 -3.49
CA GLU A 236 15.95 51.80 -3.71
C GLU A 236 16.63 50.76 -2.81
N ARG A 237 17.81 50.30 -3.21
CA ARG A 237 18.64 49.42 -2.38
C ARG A 237 19.80 50.23 -1.81
N LEU A 238 19.73 50.60 -0.54
CA LEU A 238 20.71 51.55 0.05
C LEU A 238 22.04 50.90 0.45
N THR A 239 22.07 49.57 0.56
CA THR A 239 23.26 48.80 0.95
C THR A 239 23.44 47.58 0.04
N SER A 240 24.54 46.83 0.22
CA SER A 240 24.75 45.54 -0.45
C SER A 240 23.55 44.59 -0.32
N HIS A 241 23.44 43.63 -1.25
CA HIS A 241 22.35 42.66 -1.28
C HIS A 241 22.25 41.86 0.03
N THR A 242 23.39 41.44 0.56
CA THR A 242 23.60 40.75 1.84
C THR A 242 24.91 41.20 2.45
N ASN A 243 25.21 40.79 3.69
CA ASN A 243 26.53 40.99 4.29
C ASN A 243 27.68 40.25 3.57
N ALA A 244 27.37 39.29 2.69
CA ALA A 244 28.36 38.57 1.87
C ALA A 244 28.56 39.19 0.48
N ASP A 245 27.89 40.32 0.19
CA ASP A 245 27.94 41.03 -1.07
C ASP A 245 28.61 42.40 -0.91
N ASP A 246 29.24 42.90 -1.98
CA ASP A 246 29.82 44.24 -2.04
C ASP A 246 29.31 44.95 -3.28
N GLN A 247 28.37 45.87 -3.07
CA GLN A 247 27.76 46.62 -4.16
C GLN A 247 28.74 47.53 -4.90
N THR A 248 29.87 47.93 -4.30
CA THR A 248 30.86 48.80 -4.96
C THR A 248 31.59 48.12 -6.11
N ILE A 249 31.47 46.80 -6.22
CA ILE A 249 32.03 46.02 -7.32
C ILE A 249 31.26 46.24 -8.63
N TYR A 250 29.96 46.52 -8.55
CA TYR A 250 29.06 46.59 -9.71
C TYR A 250 28.17 47.83 -9.78
N ARG A 251 28.21 48.70 -8.75
CA ARG A 251 27.61 50.03 -8.74
C ARG A 251 28.71 51.07 -8.64
N ASP A 252 28.60 52.14 -9.43
CA ASP A 252 29.49 53.28 -9.27
C ASP A 252 29.12 54.10 -8.03
N GLN A 253 30.08 54.92 -7.56
CA GLN A 253 29.93 55.68 -6.33
C GLN A 253 28.88 56.79 -6.46
N ASP A 254 28.64 57.31 -7.67
CA ASP A 254 27.68 58.38 -7.91
C ASP A 254 26.26 57.83 -7.78
N ASP A 255 25.97 56.65 -8.33
CA ASP A 255 24.71 55.91 -8.16
C ASP A 255 24.42 55.59 -6.68
N ILE A 256 25.43 55.12 -5.93
CA ILE A 256 25.28 54.86 -4.49
C ILE A 256 24.97 56.15 -3.72
N ASN A 257 25.66 57.25 -4.02
CA ASN A 257 25.43 58.53 -3.37
C ASN A 257 24.04 59.10 -3.70
N GLU A 258 23.62 59.00 -4.96
CA GLU A 258 22.29 59.42 -5.41
C GLU A 258 21.20 58.63 -4.69
N ALA A 259 21.35 57.30 -4.60
CA ALA A 259 20.46 56.42 -3.87
C ALA A 259 20.32 56.83 -2.38
N GLN A 260 21.42 57.19 -1.72
CA GLN A 260 21.38 57.63 -0.31
C GLN A 260 20.68 58.98 -0.09
N ILE A 261 20.80 59.90 -1.05
CA ILE A 261 20.23 61.25 -0.93
C ILE A 261 18.74 61.25 -1.28
N ASN A 262 18.37 60.58 -2.38
CA ASN A 262 17.05 60.68 -2.98
C ASN A 262 16.20 59.41 -2.83
N GLY A 263 16.82 58.26 -2.54
CA GLY A 263 16.16 56.96 -2.46
C GLY A 263 15.69 56.56 -1.06
N ASP A 264 16.02 57.32 -0.01
CA ASP A 264 15.67 56.94 1.37
C ASP A 264 14.27 57.46 1.79
N PRO A 265 13.25 56.59 1.93
CA PRO A 265 11.89 56.98 2.33
C PRO A 265 11.83 57.62 3.73
N ILE A 266 12.78 57.33 4.61
CA ILE A 266 12.83 57.90 5.96
C ILE A 266 13.17 59.39 5.90
N LEU A 267 14.08 59.79 5.00
CA LEU A 267 14.44 61.20 4.82
C LEU A 267 13.26 62.00 4.26
N SER A 268 12.58 61.44 3.26
CA SER A 268 11.36 62.01 2.67
C SER A 268 10.26 62.21 3.72
N ALA A 269 9.92 61.16 4.48
CA ALA A 269 8.91 61.24 5.54
C ALA A 269 9.29 62.23 6.65
N LYS A 270 10.58 62.29 7.02
CA LYS A 270 11.08 63.29 7.97
C LYS A 270 10.82 64.71 7.47
N GLN A 271 11.16 65.01 6.22
CA GLN A 271 10.94 66.34 5.63
C GLN A 271 9.46 66.71 5.62
N GLN A 272 8.58 65.76 5.29
CA GLN A 272 7.14 65.96 5.32
C GLN A 272 6.60 66.21 6.74
N LEU A 273 7.07 65.49 7.75
CA LEU A 273 6.70 65.74 9.16
C LEU A 273 7.13 67.13 9.64
N LEU A 274 8.33 67.58 9.26
CA LEU A 274 8.80 68.94 9.55
C LEU A 274 7.90 69.99 8.89
N ALA A 275 7.53 69.78 7.62
CA ALA A 275 6.58 70.64 6.91
C ALA A 275 5.18 70.66 7.56
N MET A 276 4.78 69.55 8.20
CA MET A 276 3.54 69.44 8.98
C MET A 276 3.65 69.99 10.41
N GLY A 277 4.78 70.61 10.78
CA GLY A 277 4.95 71.33 12.04
C GLY A 277 5.62 70.53 13.17
N PHE A 278 6.16 69.34 12.92
CA PHE A 278 7.08 68.71 13.89
C PHE A 278 8.41 69.46 13.94
N THR A 279 9.00 69.50 15.12
CA THR A 279 10.34 70.01 15.34
C THR A 279 11.39 68.90 15.25
N GLU A 280 12.60 69.26 14.87
CA GLU A 280 13.77 68.36 14.91
C GLU A 280 13.97 67.72 16.30
N SER A 281 13.61 68.43 17.37
CA SER A 281 13.75 67.91 18.74
C SER A 281 12.74 66.80 19.03
N GLU A 282 11.48 66.94 18.58
CA GLU A 282 10.46 65.89 18.72
C GLU A 282 10.85 64.63 17.95
N LEU A 283 11.33 64.78 16.71
CA LEU A 283 11.75 63.63 15.90
C LEU A 283 12.99 62.93 16.50
N LYS A 284 13.91 63.67 17.12
CA LYS A 284 15.03 63.08 17.89
C LYS A 284 14.57 62.28 19.10
N ILE A 285 13.54 62.74 19.82
CA ILE A 285 12.96 62.00 20.95
C ILE A 285 12.37 60.68 20.46
N ILE A 286 11.65 60.69 19.34
CA ILE A 286 11.08 59.47 18.74
C ILE A 286 12.18 58.49 18.34
N LEU A 287 13.23 58.98 17.69
CA LEU A 287 14.39 58.15 17.35
C LEU A 287 15.04 57.54 18.61
N ALA A 288 15.19 58.31 19.69
CA ALA A 288 15.71 57.80 20.95
C ALA A 288 14.83 56.69 21.53
N GLN A 289 13.50 56.87 21.57
CA GLN A 289 12.57 55.84 22.03
C GLN A 289 12.62 54.57 21.18
N VAL A 290 12.78 54.71 19.85
CA VAL A 290 12.96 53.57 18.95
C VAL A 290 14.26 52.84 19.28
N ASN A 291 15.36 53.54 19.49
CA ASN A 291 16.63 52.92 19.88
C ASN A 291 16.53 52.19 21.23
N ASP A 292 15.87 52.78 22.23
CA ASP A 292 15.65 52.13 23.53
C ASP A 292 14.84 50.84 23.39
N GLN A 293 13.80 50.85 22.55
CA GLN A 293 12.99 49.67 22.25
C GLN A 293 13.80 48.57 21.55
N LEU A 294 14.67 48.94 20.61
CA LEU A 294 15.52 47.99 19.89
C LEU A 294 16.59 47.38 20.79
N GLU A 295 17.20 48.18 21.66
CA GLU A 295 18.20 47.69 22.62
C GLU A 295 17.58 46.69 23.59
N ALA A 296 16.40 46.99 24.15
CA ALA A 296 15.68 46.07 25.02
C ALA A 296 15.33 44.74 24.31
N ALA A 297 14.86 44.81 23.06
CA ALA A 297 14.55 43.63 22.26
C ALA A 297 15.79 42.79 21.94
N LYS A 298 16.94 43.45 21.68
CA LYS A 298 18.23 42.80 21.46
C LYS A 298 18.69 42.08 22.73
N GLU A 299 18.70 42.77 23.87
CA GLU A 299 19.09 42.16 25.16
C GLU A 299 18.24 40.93 25.49
N GLU A 300 16.93 40.99 25.23
CA GLU A 300 16.02 39.87 25.44
C GLU A 300 16.33 38.67 24.52
N ALA A 301 16.60 38.93 23.23
CA ALA A 301 16.98 37.89 22.28
C ALA A 301 18.33 37.23 22.63
N PHE A 302 19.28 37.99 23.18
CA PHE A 302 20.57 37.48 23.68
C PHE A 302 20.43 36.61 24.93
N ALA A 303 19.37 36.79 25.72
CA ALA A 303 19.09 35.97 26.89
C ALA A 303 18.43 34.63 26.55
N ALA A 304 17.98 34.43 25.30
CA ALA A 304 17.37 33.19 24.83
C ALA A 304 18.39 32.05 24.73
N LYS A 305 17.90 30.81 24.80
CA LYS A 305 18.75 29.62 24.65
C LYS A 305 18.82 29.17 23.20
N THR A 306 19.83 28.34 22.92
CA THR A 306 19.91 27.56 21.68
C THR A 306 18.72 26.60 21.59
N PRO A 307 18.08 26.46 20.41
CA PRO A 307 16.97 25.53 20.21
C PRO A 307 17.43 24.07 20.32
N LEU A 308 16.48 23.18 20.60
CA LEU A 308 16.72 21.73 20.56
C LEU A 308 16.84 21.24 19.11
N THR A 309 17.77 20.32 18.86
CA THR A 309 17.92 19.67 17.56
C THR A 309 16.69 18.79 17.26
N SER A 310 16.10 18.95 16.07
CA SER A 310 15.09 18.02 15.56
C SER A 310 15.73 17.03 14.59
N LEU A 311 15.48 15.73 14.82
CA LEU A 311 15.91 14.63 13.94
C LEU A 311 14.78 14.15 13.02
N HIS A 312 13.61 14.80 13.05
CA HIS A 312 12.44 14.41 12.28
C HIS A 312 11.82 15.62 11.58
N ALA A 313 11.51 15.46 10.29
CA ALA A 313 10.86 16.49 9.48
C ALA A 313 9.33 16.51 9.65
N SER A 314 8.74 15.37 9.98
CA SER A 314 7.29 15.19 9.94
C SER A 314 6.64 15.28 11.33
N LYS A 315 5.37 15.71 11.34
CA LYS A 315 4.47 15.54 12.49
C LYS A 315 4.38 14.04 12.81
N GLN A 316 4.58 13.65 14.08
CA GLN A 316 4.40 12.25 14.46
C GLN A 316 2.95 11.82 14.26
N HIS A 317 2.75 10.63 13.68
CA HIS A 317 1.42 10.04 13.53
C HIS A 317 0.88 9.62 14.90
N PRO A 318 -0.42 9.85 15.20
CA PRO A 318 -1.10 9.20 16.30
C PRO A 318 -1.04 7.67 16.17
N VAL A 319 -1.03 6.96 17.30
CA VAL A 319 -0.95 5.49 17.31
C VAL A 319 -2.11 4.85 16.54
N GLU A 320 -3.28 5.49 16.56
CA GLU A 320 -4.47 5.04 15.85
C GLU A 320 -4.28 4.97 14.33
N ILE A 321 -3.38 5.77 13.77
CA ILE A 321 -3.12 5.85 12.34
C ILE A 321 -2.11 4.80 11.88
N ILE A 322 -1.26 4.29 12.77
CA ILE A 322 -0.13 3.42 12.42
C ILE A 322 -0.19 2.03 13.05
N HIS A 323 -1.15 1.75 13.94
CA HIS A 323 -1.21 0.48 14.65
C HIS A 323 -1.97 -0.59 13.84
N PRO A 324 -1.39 -1.77 13.57
CA PRO A 324 -2.02 -2.81 12.74
C PRO A 324 -3.42 -3.23 13.17
N SER A 325 -3.71 -3.24 14.47
CA SER A 325 -5.04 -3.61 15.01
C SER A 325 -6.16 -2.62 14.66
N LYS A 326 -5.84 -1.50 14.01
CA LYS A 326 -6.80 -0.49 13.57
C LYS A 326 -7.28 -0.74 12.15
N GLU A 327 -6.69 -1.72 11.44
CA GLU A 327 -7.17 -2.15 10.14
C GLU A 327 -8.63 -2.62 10.23
N LYS A 328 -9.46 -2.12 9.32
CA LYS A 328 -10.88 -2.45 9.22
C LYS A 328 -11.21 -2.83 7.80
N PHE A 329 -11.59 -4.08 7.60
CA PHE A 329 -12.00 -4.61 6.30
C PHE A 329 -13.46 -4.25 5.99
N GLY A 330 -13.78 -4.18 4.69
CA GLY A 330 -15.16 -4.10 4.24
C GLY A 330 -15.89 -5.44 4.48
N SER A 331 -17.22 -5.39 4.58
CA SER A 331 -18.03 -6.61 4.66
C SER A 331 -18.11 -7.33 3.30
N GLU A 332 -17.85 -8.64 3.29
CA GLU A 332 -18.02 -9.50 2.11
C GLU A 332 -19.50 -9.71 1.74
N ASP A 333 -20.43 -9.47 2.67
CA ASP A 333 -21.88 -9.66 2.46
C ASP A 333 -22.55 -8.54 1.66
N LEU A 334 -21.84 -7.43 1.45
CA LEU A 334 -22.32 -6.27 0.71
C LEU A 334 -21.86 -6.32 -0.76
N PRO A 335 -22.53 -5.60 -1.68
CA PRO A 335 -22.06 -5.42 -3.04
C PRO A 335 -20.59 -5.00 -3.08
N GLN A 336 -19.83 -5.65 -3.98
CA GLN A 336 -18.41 -5.40 -4.13
C GLN A 336 -18.16 -4.37 -5.25
N VAL A 337 -17.22 -3.47 -5.00
CA VAL A 337 -16.79 -2.41 -5.91
C VAL A 337 -15.29 -2.54 -6.22
N ASN A 338 -14.90 -2.15 -7.43
CA ASN A 338 -13.50 -2.09 -7.83
C ASN A 338 -12.78 -0.89 -7.19
N MET A 339 -11.46 -0.81 -7.35
CA MET A 339 -10.62 0.25 -6.76
C MET A 339 -11.04 1.65 -7.21
N LYS A 340 -11.35 1.86 -8.50
CA LYS A 340 -11.80 3.16 -9.03
C LYS A 340 -13.07 3.63 -8.32
N ASP A 341 -14.05 2.75 -8.21
CA ASP A 341 -15.33 3.08 -7.59
C ASP A 341 -15.17 3.25 -6.06
N ALA A 342 -14.31 2.47 -5.41
CA ALA A 342 -13.98 2.65 -4.00
C ALA A 342 -13.34 4.02 -3.70
N LEU A 343 -12.36 4.46 -4.51
CA LEU A 343 -11.74 5.79 -4.39
C LEU A 343 -12.78 6.91 -4.56
N ARG A 344 -13.66 6.79 -5.55
CA ARG A 344 -14.76 7.75 -5.77
C ARG A 344 -15.66 7.87 -4.55
N GLU A 345 -16.03 6.73 -3.98
CA GLU A 345 -16.93 6.67 -2.82
C GLU A 345 -16.29 7.25 -1.56
N VAL A 346 -14.98 7.03 -1.34
CA VAL A 346 -14.25 7.67 -0.23
C VAL A 346 -14.22 9.19 -0.40
N LEU A 347 -13.83 9.69 -1.58
CA LEU A 347 -13.81 11.13 -1.86
C LEU A 347 -15.19 11.77 -1.68
N LYS A 348 -16.25 11.08 -2.14
CA LYS A 348 -17.64 11.51 -1.96
C LYS A 348 -17.99 11.64 -0.49
N ASN A 349 -17.60 10.69 0.35
CA ASN A 349 -17.90 10.72 1.79
C ASN A 349 -17.18 11.87 2.49
N HIS A 350 -15.89 12.07 2.24
CA HIS A 350 -15.15 13.21 2.82
C HIS A 350 -15.67 14.56 2.31
N LEU A 351 -16.13 14.64 1.06
CA LEU A 351 -16.81 15.82 0.54
C LEU A 351 -18.15 16.09 1.25
N LEU A 352 -18.89 15.03 1.65
CA LEU A 352 -20.14 15.17 2.42
C LEU A 352 -19.87 15.59 3.86
N ASP A 353 -18.89 14.98 4.51
CA ASP A 353 -18.68 15.06 5.94
C ASP A 353 -17.89 16.30 6.37
N ASP A 354 -17.00 16.82 5.51
CA ASP A 354 -16.15 17.97 5.83
C ASP A 354 -16.21 19.03 4.72
N THR A 355 -16.77 20.21 5.05
CA THR A 355 -16.92 21.33 4.10
C THR A 355 -15.58 21.93 3.67
N ARG A 356 -14.50 21.66 4.40
CA ARG A 356 -13.14 22.14 4.08
C ARG A 356 -12.48 21.33 2.97
N VAL A 357 -13.00 20.14 2.64
CA VAL A 357 -12.41 19.28 1.60
C VAL A 357 -12.73 19.84 0.22
N THR A 358 -11.71 20.02 -0.61
CA THR A 358 -11.85 20.46 -2.00
C THR A 358 -10.97 19.61 -2.90
N LEU A 359 -11.40 19.34 -4.13
CA LEU A 359 -10.61 18.64 -5.14
C LEU A 359 -10.24 19.63 -6.25
N TYR A 360 -8.97 19.63 -6.64
CA TYR A 360 -8.46 20.52 -7.69
C TYR A 360 -7.46 19.80 -8.59
N GLY A 361 -7.70 19.83 -9.91
CA GLY A 361 -6.81 19.20 -10.89
C GLY A 361 -7.44 19.12 -12.27
N GLU A 362 -6.74 18.48 -13.20
CA GLU A 362 -7.14 18.44 -14.61
C GLU A 362 -8.22 17.39 -14.87
N ASP A 363 -9.24 17.78 -15.65
CA ASP A 363 -10.33 16.91 -16.11
C ASP A 363 -11.18 16.24 -15.02
N ILE A 364 -11.08 16.69 -13.75
CA ILE A 364 -11.76 16.07 -12.62
C ILE A 364 -13.26 16.40 -12.51
N GLU A 365 -13.75 17.37 -13.28
CA GLU A 365 -15.18 17.69 -13.31
C GLU A 365 -15.98 16.76 -14.23
N ASP A 366 -17.28 16.72 -13.97
CA ASP A 366 -18.28 16.09 -14.83
C ASP A 366 -18.35 16.69 -16.23
N PRO A 367 -18.66 15.87 -17.25
CA PRO A 367 -19.13 14.47 -17.16
C PRO A 367 -17.99 13.42 -17.11
N LYS A 368 -16.73 13.85 -17.15
CA LYS A 368 -15.57 12.96 -17.28
C LYS A 368 -15.16 12.36 -15.94
N GLY A 369 -14.77 13.22 -14.98
CA GLY A 369 -14.41 12.80 -13.63
C GLY A 369 -13.03 12.17 -13.51
N ASP A 370 -12.00 12.86 -14.01
CA ASP A 370 -10.61 12.43 -14.24
C ASP A 370 -10.46 11.49 -15.46
N VAL A 371 -9.21 11.20 -15.87
CA VAL A 371 -8.92 10.35 -17.04
C VAL A 371 -9.54 8.95 -16.92
N PHE A 372 -9.74 8.46 -15.69
CA PHE A 372 -10.21 7.11 -15.39
C PHE A 372 -11.62 7.06 -14.78
N GLY A 373 -12.26 8.20 -14.51
CA GLY A 373 -13.56 8.30 -13.87
C GLY A 373 -13.53 8.28 -12.33
N VAL A 374 -12.40 8.52 -11.66
CA VAL A 374 -12.28 8.49 -10.19
C VAL A 374 -13.16 9.55 -9.51
N THR A 375 -13.36 10.72 -10.12
CA THR A 375 -14.16 11.81 -9.54
C THR A 375 -15.51 12.01 -10.23
N LYS A 376 -15.92 11.05 -11.07
CA LYS A 376 -17.17 11.14 -11.83
C LYS A 376 -18.39 11.32 -10.93
N GLY A 377 -19.25 12.26 -11.29
CA GLY A 377 -20.47 12.67 -10.57
C GLY A 377 -20.22 13.63 -9.41
N LEU A 378 -18.96 13.86 -9.00
CA LEU A 378 -18.67 14.63 -7.79
C LEU A 378 -18.81 16.14 -8.01
N SER A 379 -18.42 16.70 -9.15
CA SER A 379 -18.54 18.16 -9.37
C SER A 379 -19.98 18.61 -9.56
N THR A 380 -20.84 17.78 -10.14
CA THR A 380 -22.29 18.04 -10.19
C THR A 380 -22.91 18.01 -8.79
N ARG A 381 -22.45 17.10 -7.92
CA ARG A 381 -22.97 16.95 -6.55
C ARG A 381 -22.43 18.01 -5.59
N PHE A 382 -21.18 18.44 -5.77
CA PHE A 382 -20.47 19.39 -4.91
C PHE A 382 -19.95 20.58 -5.73
N PRO A 383 -20.85 21.41 -6.29
CA PRO A 383 -20.45 22.52 -7.15
C PRO A 383 -19.53 23.49 -6.43
N GLY A 384 -18.44 23.89 -7.10
CA GLY A 384 -17.42 24.80 -6.55
C GLY A 384 -16.45 24.17 -5.55
N ARG A 385 -16.55 22.86 -5.29
CA ARG A 385 -15.61 22.12 -4.43
C ARG A 385 -14.82 21.04 -5.15
N VAL A 386 -15.28 20.59 -6.32
CA VAL A 386 -14.51 19.76 -7.25
C VAL A 386 -14.35 20.58 -8.52
N MET A 387 -13.13 21.02 -8.81
CA MET A 387 -12.85 22.08 -9.77
C MET A 387 -11.75 21.70 -10.74
N ASN A 388 -11.97 21.95 -12.02
CA ASN A 388 -10.92 21.83 -13.02
C ASN A 388 -9.86 22.93 -12.82
N SER A 389 -8.60 22.51 -12.84
CA SER A 389 -7.44 23.41 -12.85
C SER A 389 -7.07 23.84 -14.28
N PRO A 390 -6.19 24.84 -14.45
CA PRO A 390 -5.44 24.98 -15.70
C PRO A 390 -4.50 23.78 -15.88
N LEU A 391 -3.96 23.65 -17.09
CA LEU A 391 -2.97 22.64 -17.46
C LEU A 391 -1.58 23.03 -16.93
N SER A 392 -1.42 23.00 -15.61
CA SER A 392 -0.16 23.26 -14.90
C SER A 392 -0.15 22.57 -13.54
N GLU A 393 0.74 21.60 -13.37
CA GLU A 393 0.84 20.82 -12.14
C GLU A 393 1.44 21.62 -10.99
N SER A 394 2.37 22.55 -11.27
CA SER A 394 2.86 23.49 -10.26
C SER A 394 1.73 24.36 -9.73
N THR A 395 0.86 24.88 -10.60
CA THR A 395 -0.32 25.65 -10.18
C THR A 395 -1.30 24.82 -9.36
N ILE A 396 -1.54 23.57 -9.74
CA ILE A 396 -2.40 22.64 -8.98
C ILE A 396 -1.89 22.47 -7.55
N VAL A 397 -0.62 22.09 -7.38
CA VAL A 397 -0.05 21.82 -6.05
C VAL A 397 0.14 23.11 -5.25
N GLY A 398 0.67 24.17 -5.86
CA GLY A 398 0.88 25.45 -5.19
C GLY A 398 -0.42 26.08 -4.68
N ALA A 399 -1.49 26.05 -5.50
CA ALA A 399 -2.80 26.52 -5.07
C ALA A 399 -3.39 25.64 -3.96
N ALA A 400 -3.21 24.32 -4.02
CA ALA A 400 -3.63 23.43 -2.94
C ALA A 400 -2.89 23.72 -1.63
N ILE A 401 -1.57 23.98 -1.67
CA ILE A 401 -0.81 24.40 -0.48
C ILE A 401 -1.40 25.70 0.09
N GLY A 402 -1.63 26.71 -0.75
CA GLY A 402 -2.21 27.99 -0.35
C GLY A 402 -3.58 27.86 0.33
N ARG A 403 -4.47 27.05 -0.26
CA ARG A 403 -5.77 26.70 0.32
C ARG A 403 -5.64 26.04 1.69
N ALA A 404 -4.71 25.09 1.82
CA ALA A 404 -4.44 24.40 3.08
C ALA A 404 -3.92 25.34 4.18
N MET A 405 -3.05 26.30 3.83
CA MET A 405 -2.50 27.28 4.78
C MET A 405 -3.56 28.19 5.42
N VAL A 406 -4.73 28.35 4.77
CA VAL A 406 -5.87 29.14 5.28
C VAL A 406 -7.04 28.27 5.77
N GLY A 407 -6.82 26.97 5.95
CA GLY A 407 -7.72 26.07 6.68
C GLY A 407 -8.55 25.09 5.84
N GLU A 408 -8.41 25.08 4.51
CA GLU A 408 -9.00 24.01 3.67
C GLU A 408 -8.22 22.68 3.81
N ARG A 409 -8.79 21.59 3.29
CA ARG A 409 -8.18 20.24 3.24
C ARG A 409 -8.18 19.72 1.79
N PRO A 410 -7.31 20.27 0.93
CA PRO A 410 -7.41 20.05 -0.49
C PRO A 410 -6.82 18.70 -0.91
N VAL A 411 -7.44 18.11 -1.92
CA VAL A 411 -6.94 16.97 -2.68
C VAL A 411 -6.52 17.48 -4.06
N ALA A 412 -5.22 17.50 -4.32
CA ALA A 412 -4.63 17.87 -5.60
C ALA A 412 -4.58 16.64 -6.52
N PHE A 413 -5.06 16.76 -7.76
CA PHE A 413 -4.98 15.70 -8.76
C PHE A 413 -3.91 16.03 -9.80
N ILE A 414 -2.87 15.19 -9.89
CA ILE A 414 -1.93 15.20 -11.01
C ILE A 414 -2.31 14.03 -11.93
N GLN A 415 -2.45 14.32 -13.23
CA GLN A 415 -3.04 13.38 -14.16
C GLN A 415 -2.25 12.07 -14.29
N PHE A 416 -0.92 12.15 -14.37
CA PHE A 416 0.00 11.01 -14.40
C PHE A 416 1.28 11.32 -13.63
N ALA A 417 1.88 10.31 -13.00
CA ALA A 417 3.14 10.46 -12.27
C ALA A 417 4.28 11.03 -13.13
N ASP A 418 4.25 10.76 -14.44
CA ASP A 418 5.20 11.27 -15.42
C ASP A 418 5.20 12.81 -15.52
N PHE A 419 4.14 13.50 -15.07
CA PHE A 419 4.04 14.96 -15.03
C PHE A 419 4.38 15.56 -13.66
N MET A 420 4.51 14.74 -12.61
CA MET A 420 4.94 15.20 -11.29
C MET A 420 6.24 16.04 -11.28
N PRO A 421 7.24 15.83 -12.17
CA PRO A 421 8.43 16.68 -12.22
C PRO A 421 8.14 18.18 -12.39
N THR A 422 7.05 18.57 -13.04
CA THR A 422 6.69 19.99 -13.20
C THR A 422 6.16 20.61 -11.90
N ALA A 423 5.67 19.80 -10.95
CA ALA A 423 5.25 20.22 -9.61
C ALA A 423 6.30 19.96 -8.52
N TYR A 424 7.48 19.43 -8.87
CA TYR A 424 8.47 18.93 -7.93
C TYR A 424 8.90 19.98 -6.91
N ASN A 425 9.09 21.22 -7.35
CA ASN A 425 9.46 22.35 -6.48
C ASN A 425 8.40 22.60 -5.39
N GLN A 426 7.12 22.68 -5.76
CA GLN A 426 6.01 22.87 -4.81
C GLN A 426 5.85 21.67 -3.86
N ILE A 427 6.12 20.44 -4.32
CA ILE A 427 6.06 19.26 -3.45
C ILE A 427 7.22 19.26 -2.43
N VAL A 428 8.46 19.34 -2.93
CA VAL A 428 9.66 19.05 -2.11
C VAL A 428 10.13 20.27 -1.32
N ASN A 429 10.07 21.47 -1.89
CA ASN A 429 10.55 22.68 -1.20
C ASN A 429 9.47 23.34 -0.36
N GLU A 430 8.19 23.14 -0.68
CA GLU A 430 7.07 23.75 0.03
C GLU A 430 6.28 22.73 0.86
N LEU A 431 5.46 21.90 0.21
CA LEU A 431 4.52 21.00 0.87
C LEU A 431 5.20 20.11 1.95
N ALA A 432 6.37 19.55 1.61
CA ALA A 432 7.13 18.68 2.50
C ALA A 432 7.76 19.42 3.70
N THR A 433 8.11 20.70 3.55
CA THR A 433 8.95 21.42 4.53
C THR A 433 8.18 22.36 5.44
N ILE A 434 6.98 22.81 5.06
CA ILE A 434 6.23 23.85 5.80
C ILE A 434 6.06 23.50 7.28
N HIS A 435 5.65 22.27 7.60
CA HIS A 435 5.51 21.83 8.99
C HIS A 435 6.83 21.92 9.75
N TRP A 436 7.91 21.38 9.19
CA TRP A 436 9.21 21.36 9.84
C TRP A 436 9.80 22.77 10.03
N ARG A 437 9.79 23.59 8.96
CA ARG A 437 10.44 24.91 8.93
C ARG A 437 9.70 25.97 9.74
N THR A 438 8.42 25.75 10.06
CA THR A 438 7.61 26.61 10.93
C THR A 438 7.52 26.09 12.37
N ASP A 439 8.30 25.05 12.70
CA ASP A 439 8.24 24.35 13.98
C ASP A 439 6.83 23.93 14.41
N GLY A 440 6.08 23.37 13.44
CA GLY A 440 4.73 22.88 13.63
C GLY A 440 3.65 23.95 13.76
N GLN A 441 3.99 25.24 13.64
CA GLN A 441 3.01 26.34 13.71
C GLN A 441 2.06 26.36 12.51
N THR A 442 2.45 25.79 11.37
CA THR A 442 1.63 25.69 10.18
C THR A 442 1.59 24.23 9.70
N SER A 443 0.41 23.74 9.35
CA SER A 443 0.21 22.43 8.72
C SER A 443 -0.45 22.60 7.35
N THR A 444 -0.09 21.76 6.40
CA THR A 444 -0.62 21.76 5.03
C THR A 444 -1.07 20.35 4.67
N PRO A 445 -2.24 19.89 5.15
CA PRO A 445 -2.73 18.52 4.96
C PRO A 445 -3.25 18.30 3.52
N VAL A 446 -2.37 18.48 2.52
CA VAL A 446 -2.68 18.26 1.11
C VAL A 446 -2.49 16.79 0.77
N ILE A 447 -3.50 16.19 0.15
CA ILE A 447 -3.37 14.86 -0.46
C ILE A 447 -3.14 15.06 -1.96
N VAL A 448 -2.01 14.60 -2.49
CA VAL A 448 -1.72 14.64 -3.93
C VAL A 448 -2.02 13.25 -4.52
N MET A 449 -3.12 13.13 -5.25
CA MET A 449 -3.53 11.90 -5.93
C MET A 449 -2.94 11.85 -7.34
N ILE A 450 -2.28 10.74 -7.68
CA ILE A 450 -1.51 10.60 -8.92
C ILE A 450 -1.70 9.22 -9.55
N ALA A 451 -2.15 9.17 -10.81
CA ALA A 451 -2.24 7.90 -11.55
C ALA A 451 -0.84 7.43 -11.98
N CYS A 452 -0.52 6.15 -11.78
CA CYS A 452 0.83 5.63 -12.02
C CYS A 452 0.89 4.22 -12.62
N GLY A 453 2.09 3.78 -12.98
CA GLY A 453 2.40 2.39 -13.33
C GLY A 453 2.36 2.08 -14.82
N GLY A 454 3.09 1.04 -15.21
CA GLY A 454 3.48 0.81 -16.61
C GLY A 454 2.87 -0.42 -17.29
N TYR A 455 1.99 -1.20 -16.66
CA TYR A 455 1.57 -2.51 -17.20
C TYR A 455 0.44 -2.49 -18.24
N ARG A 456 0.09 -1.34 -18.85
CA ARG A 456 -0.85 -1.30 -20.00
C ARG A 456 -0.13 -1.13 -21.33
N PRO A 457 -0.65 -1.67 -22.45
CA PRO A 457 -0.05 -1.50 -23.76
C PRO A 457 0.04 -0.04 -24.23
N GLY A 458 1.17 0.32 -24.87
CA GLY A 458 1.31 1.54 -25.66
C GLY A 458 1.52 2.84 -24.86
N LEU A 459 1.92 2.76 -23.59
CA LEU A 459 2.01 3.93 -22.70
C LEU A 459 3.26 4.80 -22.97
N GLY A 460 4.41 4.16 -23.17
CA GLY A 460 5.66 4.88 -23.35
C GLY A 460 6.17 5.63 -22.11
N PRO A 461 7.16 6.52 -22.29
CA PRO A 461 7.91 7.11 -21.17
C PRO A 461 7.17 8.19 -20.39
N TYR A 462 5.99 8.63 -20.87
CA TYR A 462 5.22 9.74 -20.30
C TYR A 462 3.83 9.33 -19.79
N HIS A 463 3.54 8.02 -19.74
CA HIS A 463 2.31 7.49 -19.17
C HIS A 463 2.56 6.17 -18.45
N ALA A 464 3.76 5.87 -17.97
CA ALA A 464 4.10 4.55 -17.45
C ALA A 464 4.94 4.57 -16.17
N GLN A 465 5.44 5.73 -15.78
CA GLN A 465 6.33 5.83 -14.63
C GLN A 465 5.52 5.87 -13.31
N THR A 466 6.26 5.70 -12.23
CA THR A 466 5.73 5.72 -10.86
C THR A 466 6.42 6.79 -10.04
N HIS A 467 7.75 6.98 -10.19
CA HIS A 467 8.55 7.99 -9.49
C HIS A 467 8.39 7.95 -7.95
N GLU A 468 7.97 6.81 -7.42
CA GLU A 468 7.60 6.66 -6.01
C GLU A 468 8.82 6.76 -5.11
N SER A 469 9.99 6.32 -5.59
CA SER A 469 11.24 6.42 -4.81
C SER A 469 11.69 7.86 -4.59
N VAL A 470 11.45 8.74 -5.57
CA VAL A 470 11.79 10.16 -5.47
C VAL A 470 10.95 10.83 -4.38
N MET A 471 9.67 10.48 -4.28
CA MET A 471 8.80 10.99 -3.22
C MET A 471 9.10 10.34 -1.88
N ALA A 472 9.34 9.03 -1.82
CA ALA A 472 9.71 8.34 -0.58
C ALA A 472 11.03 8.86 0.02
N HIS A 473 11.94 9.38 -0.82
CA HIS A 473 13.17 10.04 -0.36
C HIS A 473 12.91 11.39 0.34
N CYS A 474 11.77 12.03 0.06
CA CYS A 474 11.46 13.37 0.57
C CYS A 474 10.97 13.31 2.03
N PRO A 475 11.67 13.90 3.01
CA PRO A 475 11.20 13.96 4.39
C PRO A 475 9.99 14.89 4.51
N GLY A 476 9.04 14.58 5.41
CA GLY A 476 7.89 15.46 5.67
C GLY A 476 6.57 14.94 5.10
N ILE A 477 6.62 14.11 4.06
CA ILE A 477 5.45 13.57 3.37
C ILE A 477 5.25 12.08 3.65
N ASP A 478 3.99 11.63 3.66
CA ASP A 478 3.66 10.21 3.61
C ASP A 478 3.50 9.78 2.15
N VAL A 479 3.94 8.56 1.82
CA VAL A 479 3.88 8.03 0.45
C VAL A 479 3.23 6.66 0.47
N VAL A 480 2.12 6.51 -0.27
CA VAL A 480 1.33 5.28 -0.31
C VAL A 480 1.00 4.86 -1.74
N MET A 481 0.91 3.54 -1.95
CA MET A 481 0.53 2.93 -3.22
C MET A 481 -0.27 1.63 -2.96
N PRO A 482 -1.60 1.64 -3.10
CA PRO A 482 -2.45 0.49 -2.83
C PRO A 482 -2.30 -0.58 -3.92
N SER A 483 -2.52 -1.85 -3.56
CA SER A 483 -2.54 -2.99 -4.49
C SER A 483 -3.94 -3.61 -4.68
N SER A 484 -4.93 -3.25 -3.85
CA SER A 484 -6.32 -3.72 -3.91
C SER A 484 -7.32 -2.60 -3.64
N ALA A 485 -8.60 -2.81 -3.97
CA ALA A 485 -9.66 -1.83 -3.69
C ALA A 485 -9.81 -1.51 -2.19
N HIS A 486 -9.64 -2.53 -1.33
CA HIS A 486 -9.65 -2.35 0.11
C HIS A 486 -8.49 -1.44 0.58
N ASP A 487 -7.27 -1.68 0.09
CA ASP A 487 -6.12 -0.84 0.46
C ASP A 487 -6.34 0.61 -0.01
N ALA A 488 -6.89 0.79 -1.22
CA ALA A 488 -7.14 2.12 -1.76
C ALA A 488 -8.16 2.90 -0.92
N ALA A 489 -9.26 2.25 -0.52
CA ALA A 489 -10.25 2.85 0.35
C ALA A 489 -9.66 3.19 1.73
N GLY A 490 -9.04 2.20 2.38
CA GLY A 490 -8.54 2.35 3.74
C GLY A 490 -7.35 3.30 3.87
N LEU A 491 -6.41 3.31 2.91
CA LEU A 491 -5.27 4.23 2.92
C LEU A 491 -5.70 5.67 2.62
N LEU A 492 -6.71 5.87 1.76
CA LEU A 492 -7.22 7.22 1.49
C LEU A 492 -7.94 7.78 2.72
N ASN A 493 -8.74 6.97 3.42
CA ASN A 493 -9.29 7.35 4.72
C ASN A 493 -8.19 7.68 5.74
N ALA A 494 -7.14 6.85 5.82
CA ALA A 494 -6.00 7.12 6.70
C ALA A 494 -5.25 8.41 6.32
N ALA A 495 -5.11 8.73 5.02
CA ALA A 495 -4.51 9.97 4.54
C ALA A 495 -5.33 11.21 4.93
N PHE A 496 -6.66 11.13 4.89
CA PHE A 496 -7.51 12.19 5.42
C PHE A 496 -7.32 12.31 6.94
N GLU A 497 -7.38 11.21 7.70
CA GLU A 497 -7.26 11.23 9.16
C GLU A 497 -5.87 11.66 9.68
N SER A 498 -4.80 11.42 8.92
CA SER A 498 -3.43 11.76 9.34
C SER A 498 -3.18 13.26 9.45
N GLU A 499 -3.94 14.07 8.69
CA GLU A 499 -3.73 15.51 8.52
C GLU A 499 -2.29 15.87 8.13
N ARG A 500 -1.62 14.99 7.40
CA ARG A 500 -0.27 15.19 6.89
C ARG A 500 -0.25 15.26 5.37
N PRO A 501 0.71 16.01 4.78
CA PRO A 501 1.02 15.91 3.37
C PRO A 501 1.16 14.45 2.93
N THR A 502 0.35 14.02 1.97
CA THR A 502 0.35 12.63 1.50
C THR A 502 0.41 12.57 -0.03
N ILE A 503 1.35 11.79 -0.57
CA ILE A 503 1.37 11.41 -1.98
C ILE A 503 0.69 10.06 -2.11
N PHE A 504 -0.44 10.04 -2.81
CA PHE A 504 -1.28 8.87 -3.02
C PHE A 504 -1.17 8.44 -4.49
N PHE A 505 -0.31 7.45 -4.75
CA PHE A 505 -0.19 6.86 -6.08
C PHE A 505 -1.26 5.80 -6.27
N TYR A 506 -2.02 5.85 -7.37
CA TYR A 506 -3.00 4.80 -7.70
C TYR A 506 -2.64 4.10 -9.04
N PRO A 507 -2.30 2.80 -9.01
CA PRO A 507 -1.90 2.08 -10.21
C PRO A 507 -3.04 1.90 -11.23
N LYS A 508 -2.83 2.37 -12.46
CA LYS A 508 -3.86 2.38 -13.53
C LYS A 508 -4.38 0.99 -13.90
N THR A 509 -3.53 -0.04 -13.83
CA THR A 509 -3.91 -1.42 -14.16
C THR A 509 -4.85 -2.01 -13.11
N LEU A 510 -4.74 -1.58 -11.85
CA LEU A 510 -5.52 -2.14 -10.73
C LEU A 510 -6.90 -1.49 -10.56
N LEU A 511 -7.12 -0.31 -11.17
CA LEU A 511 -8.36 0.47 -11.02
C LEU A 511 -9.65 -0.33 -11.29
N ASN A 512 -9.65 -1.19 -12.31
CA ASN A 512 -10.80 -2.01 -12.69
C ASN A 512 -10.57 -3.51 -12.42
N ASN A 513 -9.57 -3.88 -11.60
CA ASN A 513 -9.29 -5.28 -11.31
C ASN A 513 -10.47 -5.92 -10.55
N SER A 514 -11.20 -6.81 -11.23
CA SER A 514 -12.37 -7.49 -10.70
C SER A 514 -12.04 -8.58 -9.66
N ALA A 515 -10.78 -9.01 -9.59
CA ALA A 515 -10.32 -10.01 -8.61
C ALA A 515 -10.03 -9.42 -7.22
N GLU A 516 -9.76 -8.11 -7.13
CA GLU A 516 -9.32 -7.42 -5.90
C GLU A 516 -10.29 -6.29 -5.55
N THR A 517 -11.56 -6.66 -5.34
CA THR A 517 -12.67 -5.76 -5.01
C THR A 517 -12.81 -5.56 -3.49
N THR A 518 -13.65 -4.61 -3.07
CA THR A 518 -14.02 -4.41 -1.66
C THR A 518 -15.49 -4.06 -1.53
N SER A 519 -16.01 -4.13 -0.32
CA SER A 519 -17.37 -3.70 0.03
C SER A 519 -17.66 -2.26 -0.40
N GLU A 520 -18.88 -1.99 -0.88
CA GLU A 520 -19.35 -0.64 -1.19
C GLU A 520 -19.38 0.30 0.04
N ASN A 521 -19.46 -0.24 1.26
CA ASN A 521 -19.30 0.56 2.48
C ASN A 521 -17.82 0.85 2.75
N VAL A 522 -17.29 1.85 2.04
CA VAL A 522 -15.88 2.28 2.16
C VAL A 522 -15.62 3.22 3.35
N HIS A 523 -16.66 3.79 3.97
CA HIS A 523 -16.51 4.77 5.07
C HIS A 523 -15.88 4.16 6.31
N GLU A 524 -16.24 2.91 6.62
CA GLU A 524 -15.72 2.21 7.80
C GLU A 524 -14.37 1.52 7.56
N GLN A 525 -13.91 1.47 6.31
CA GLN A 525 -12.67 0.80 5.95
C GLN A 525 -11.46 1.66 6.30
N PHE A 526 -10.44 1.05 6.87
CA PHE A 526 -9.25 1.75 7.33
C PHE A 526 -8.02 0.86 7.16
N VAL A 527 -6.94 1.41 6.60
CA VAL A 527 -5.65 0.73 6.49
C VAL A 527 -4.60 1.62 7.14
N PRO A 528 -3.97 1.18 8.25
CA PRO A 528 -2.98 1.99 8.95
C PRO A 528 -1.77 2.32 8.06
N LEU A 529 -1.27 3.56 8.17
CA LEU A 529 -0.06 3.99 7.46
C LEU A 529 1.18 3.27 8.01
N GLY A 530 2.06 2.83 7.12
CA GLY A 530 3.28 2.12 7.50
C GLY A 530 3.09 0.66 7.89
N VAL A 531 1.89 0.10 7.71
CA VAL A 531 1.59 -1.30 7.99
C VAL A 531 1.43 -2.08 6.68
N ALA A 532 2.29 -3.07 6.49
CA ALA A 532 2.26 -3.94 5.32
C ALA A 532 1.28 -5.10 5.53
N ARG A 533 0.77 -5.67 4.45
CA ARG A 533 -0.07 -6.88 4.48
C ARG A 533 0.73 -8.10 4.06
N LYS A 534 0.63 -9.16 4.85
CA LYS A 534 1.09 -10.49 4.45
C LYS A 534 -0.01 -11.18 3.63
N LYS A 535 0.08 -11.12 2.31
CA LYS A 535 -0.83 -11.79 1.36
C LYS A 535 -0.70 -13.31 1.45
N ARG A 536 0.53 -13.81 1.62
CA ARG A 536 0.84 -15.24 1.68
C ARG A 536 1.85 -15.54 2.78
N SER A 537 1.68 -16.69 3.43
CA SER A 537 2.66 -17.24 4.37
C SER A 537 3.36 -18.47 3.77
N GLY A 538 4.67 -18.53 3.94
CA GLY A 538 5.58 -19.60 3.58
C GLY A 538 6.88 -19.50 4.38
N ARG A 539 7.90 -20.27 4.00
CA ARG A 539 9.12 -20.44 4.82
C ARG A 539 10.41 -20.54 4.03
N ASP A 540 10.34 -20.62 2.70
CA ASP A 540 11.51 -20.87 1.86
C ASP A 540 12.06 -19.59 1.23
N ILE A 541 11.18 -18.63 0.91
CA ILE A 541 11.54 -17.35 0.28
C ILE A 541 10.52 -16.25 0.64
N THR A 542 10.99 -15.01 0.80
CA THR A 542 10.14 -13.83 1.01
C THR A 542 10.13 -12.98 -0.25
N PHE A 543 8.94 -12.62 -0.73
CA PHE A 543 8.72 -11.58 -1.74
C PHE A 543 8.15 -10.33 -1.08
N VAL A 544 8.68 -9.16 -1.45
CA VAL A 544 8.16 -7.85 -1.03
C VAL A 544 7.85 -7.04 -2.29
N GLY A 545 6.60 -6.58 -2.43
CA GLY A 545 6.15 -5.74 -3.54
C GLY A 545 5.11 -4.71 -3.09
N TRP A 546 4.70 -3.84 -4.02
CA TRP A 546 3.64 -2.84 -3.81
C TRP A 546 3.00 -2.48 -5.16
N GLY A 547 1.78 -1.93 -5.12
CA GLY A 547 1.06 -1.60 -6.35
C GLY A 547 0.94 -2.80 -7.29
N ASN A 548 1.29 -2.63 -8.57
CA ASN A 548 1.12 -3.68 -9.58
C ASN A 548 1.99 -4.93 -9.32
N THR A 549 3.15 -4.79 -8.67
CA THR A 549 4.11 -5.89 -8.52
C THR A 549 3.70 -6.93 -7.48
N VAL A 550 2.70 -6.62 -6.64
CA VAL A 550 2.12 -7.61 -5.70
C VAL A 550 1.57 -8.81 -6.47
N SER A 551 0.85 -8.55 -7.57
CA SER A 551 0.30 -9.60 -8.43
C SER A 551 1.39 -10.45 -9.11
N VAL A 552 2.55 -9.85 -9.41
CA VAL A 552 3.72 -10.55 -9.95
C VAL A 552 4.29 -11.49 -8.88
N CYS A 553 4.43 -11.00 -7.65
CA CYS A 553 4.91 -11.80 -6.53
C CYS A 553 3.98 -12.98 -6.21
N GLU A 554 2.66 -12.77 -6.22
CA GLU A 554 1.67 -13.84 -5.99
C GLU A 554 1.74 -14.91 -7.07
N LYS A 555 1.77 -14.52 -8.36
CA LYS A 555 1.95 -15.45 -9.48
C LYS A 555 3.25 -16.25 -9.36
N THR A 556 4.36 -15.60 -9.01
CA THR A 556 5.64 -16.30 -8.79
C THR A 556 5.55 -17.29 -7.63
N ALA A 557 4.91 -16.91 -6.52
CA ALA A 557 4.70 -17.80 -5.39
C ALA A 557 3.80 -19.00 -5.74
N GLU A 558 2.76 -18.82 -6.56
CA GLU A 558 1.92 -19.90 -7.08
C GLU A 558 2.71 -20.89 -7.93
N ALA A 559 3.58 -20.40 -8.81
CA ALA A 559 4.46 -21.26 -9.61
C ALA A 559 5.43 -22.07 -8.74
N LEU A 560 6.06 -21.42 -7.74
CA LEU A 560 6.97 -22.09 -6.81
C LEU A 560 6.27 -23.15 -5.94
N GLU A 561 5.01 -22.93 -5.57
CA GLU A 561 4.22 -23.92 -4.81
C GLU A 561 4.04 -25.23 -5.57
N GLN A 562 3.97 -25.19 -6.91
CA GLN A 562 3.91 -26.39 -7.75
C GLN A 562 5.18 -27.26 -7.61
N ALA A 563 6.31 -26.65 -7.24
CA ALA A 563 7.57 -27.33 -6.92
C ALA A 563 7.74 -27.61 -5.41
N GLY A 564 6.69 -27.45 -4.60
CA GLY A 564 6.72 -27.67 -3.15
C GLY A 564 7.52 -26.62 -2.37
N ILE A 565 7.64 -25.40 -2.90
CA ILE A 565 8.35 -24.27 -2.28
C ILE A 565 7.32 -23.27 -1.77
N GLU A 566 7.42 -22.91 -0.48
CA GLU A 566 6.48 -22.05 0.20
C GLU A 566 7.03 -20.63 0.33
N SER A 567 6.31 -19.64 -0.23
CA SER A 567 6.74 -18.24 -0.21
C SER A 567 5.94 -17.36 0.76
N ASP A 568 6.61 -16.52 1.54
CA ASP A 568 5.98 -15.32 2.12
C ASP A 568 5.81 -14.27 1.01
N VAL A 569 4.63 -13.65 0.92
CA VAL A 569 4.38 -12.52 0.01
C VAL A 569 3.86 -11.35 0.84
N ILE A 570 4.61 -10.24 0.81
CA ILE A 570 4.34 -9.01 1.55
C ILE A 570 4.00 -7.90 0.55
N ASP A 571 2.86 -7.28 0.76
CA ASP A 571 2.41 -6.06 0.11
C ASP A 571 2.70 -4.87 1.04
N LEU A 572 3.62 -3.98 0.66
CA LEU A 572 4.05 -2.89 1.55
C LEU A 572 2.97 -1.85 1.82
N ARG A 573 2.10 -1.53 0.84
CA ARG A 573 1.06 -0.48 0.87
C ARG A 573 1.54 0.95 1.08
N SER A 574 2.39 1.18 2.09
CA SER A 574 3.04 2.44 2.41
C SER A 574 4.55 2.32 2.17
N LEU A 575 5.10 3.32 1.52
CA LEU A 575 6.54 3.42 1.18
C LEU A 575 7.28 4.31 2.17
N THR A 576 6.58 5.30 2.74
CA THR A 576 7.10 6.14 3.82
C THR A 576 5.92 6.56 4.71
N PRO A 577 5.90 6.14 6.00
CA PRO A 577 6.73 5.08 6.57
C PRO A 577 6.44 3.71 5.92
N TRP A 578 7.37 2.76 6.01
CA TRP A 578 7.18 1.36 5.56
C TRP A 578 7.42 0.37 6.70
N ASP A 579 6.84 -0.82 6.61
CA ASP A 579 6.85 -1.83 7.67
C ASP A 579 8.17 -2.62 7.73
N GLN A 580 9.19 -2.00 8.34
CA GLN A 580 10.51 -2.62 8.51
C GLN A 580 10.45 -3.92 9.30
N GLN A 581 9.61 -3.96 10.33
CA GLN A 581 9.54 -5.07 11.27
C GLN A 581 9.01 -6.33 10.58
N LEU A 582 7.94 -6.21 9.78
CA LEU A 582 7.39 -7.35 9.07
C LEU A 582 8.39 -7.90 8.04
N VAL A 583 9.02 -7.03 7.26
CA VAL A 583 10.00 -7.45 6.25
C VAL A 583 11.21 -8.13 6.89
N LEU A 584 11.78 -7.55 7.95
CA LEU A 584 12.88 -8.16 8.70
C LEU A 584 12.48 -9.54 9.23
N SER A 585 11.34 -9.65 9.91
CA SER A 585 10.90 -10.93 10.48
C SER A 585 10.69 -12.02 9.41
N SER A 586 10.19 -11.63 8.24
CA SER A 586 9.98 -12.55 7.12
C SER A 586 11.30 -12.96 6.47
N ALA A 587 12.19 -11.99 6.22
CA ALA A 587 13.50 -12.22 5.63
C ALA A 587 14.38 -13.09 6.53
N GLU A 588 14.35 -12.89 7.86
CA GLU A 588 15.03 -13.74 8.84
C GLU A 588 14.45 -15.17 8.85
N LYS A 589 13.11 -15.30 8.76
CA LYS A 589 12.44 -16.60 8.71
C LYS A 589 12.83 -17.41 7.46
N THR A 590 12.88 -16.77 6.30
CA THR A 590 13.10 -17.47 5.02
C THR A 590 14.57 -17.52 4.60
N ALA A 591 15.43 -16.70 5.22
CA ALA A 591 16.83 -16.46 4.86
C ALA A 591 17.05 -16.03 3.38
N ARG A 592 15.98 -15.71 2.67
CA ARG A 592 15.96 -15.36 1.23
C ARG A 592 14.89 -14.29 1.00
N LEU A 593 15.28 -13.19 0.37
CA LEU A 593 14.42 -12.04 0.10
C LEU A 593 14.56 -11.58 -1.35
N ILE A 594 13.42 -11.37 -2.01
CA ILE A 594 13.32 -10.70 -3.31
C ILE A 594 12.40 -9.48 -3.17
N VAL A 595 12.92 -8.30 -3.48
CA VAL A 595 12.12 -7.07 -3.56
C VAL A 595 11.76 -6.78 -5.02
N VAL A 596 10.48 -6.56 -5.32
CA VAL A 596 9.95 -6.38 -6.68
C VAL A 596 9.21 -5.04 -6.79
N HIS A 597 9.69 -4.11 -7.64
CA HIS A 597 9.05 -2.79 -7.80
C HIS A 597 9.28 -2.15 -9.17
N GLU A 598 8.35 -1.28 -9.59
CA GLU A 598 8.33 -0.65 -10.93
C GLU A 598 9.39 0.44 -11.13
N ASP A 599 9.81 1.14 -10.06
CA ASP A 599 10.83 2.20 -10.21
C ASP A 599 12.21 1.66 -10.61
N ASN A 600 13.13 2.60 -10.86
CA ASN A 600 14.51 2.35 -11.22
C ASN A 600 15.26 1.41 -10.26
N HIS A 601 16.17 0.63 -10.84
CA HIS A 601 17.09 -0.19 -10.07
C HIS A 601 18.00 0.65 -9.18
N THR A 602 18.60 1.70 -9.75
CA THR A 602 19.43 2.63 -9.00
C THR A 602 18.56 3.59 -8.18
N CYS A 603 18.86 3.71 -6.89
CA CYS A 603 18.13 4.56 -5.94
C CYS A 603 16.62 4.25 -5.77
N GLY A 604 16.11 3.14 -6.30
CA GLY A 604 14.76 2.68 -6.00
C GLY A 604 14.60 2.22 -4.55
N LEU A 605 13.38 2.27 -4.00
CA LEU A 605 13.10 1.94 -2.59
C LEU A 605 13.56 0.53 -2.20
N GLY A 606 13.62 -0.42 -3.14
CA GLY A 606 14.16 -1.75 -2.86
C GLY A 606 15.62 -1.74 -2.39
N SER A 607 16.40 -0.70 -2.71
CA SER A 607 17.76 -0.53 -2.17
C SER A 607 17.76 -0.23 -0.67
N GLU A 608 16.85 0.63 -0.19
CA GLU A 608 16.67 0.97 1.23
C GLU A 608 16.24 -0.26 2.05
N ILE A 609 15.31 -1.05 1.50
CA ILE A 609 14.85 -2.30 2.14
C ILE A 609 16.00 -3.29 2.28
N VAL A 610 16.80 -3.47 1.22
CA VAL A 610 17.97 -4.36 1.25
C VAL A 610 19.05 -3.86 2.21
N ALA A 611 19.31 -2.56 2.24
CA ALA A 611 20.25 -1.96 3.21
C ALA A 611 19.77 -2.19 4.65
N THR A 612 18.49 -1.92 4.92
CA THR A 612 17.87 -2.15 6.23
C THR A 612 18.00 -3.62 6.66
N VAL A 613 17.75 -4.57 5.76
CA VAL A 613 17.92 -6.01 6.03
C VAL A 613 19.38 -6.36 6.28
N ALA A 614 20.31 -5.82 5.49
CA ALA A 614 21.75 -6.08 5.66
C ALA A 614 22.29 -5.53 6.99
N GLU A 615 21.78 -4.39 7.46
CA GLU A 615 22.20 -3.76 8.70
C GLU A 615 21.54 -4.36 9.94
N ASN A 616 20.27 -4.79 9.84
CA ASN A 616 19.45 -5.11 11.02
C ASN A 616 19.04 -6.57 11.16
N ALA A 617 19.16 -7.40 10.11
CA ALA A 617 18.83 -8.82 10.23
C ALA A 617 19.84 -9.54 11.13
N LYS A 618 19.34 -10.44 11.98
CA LYS A 618 20.13 -11.22 12.95
C LYS A 618 20.70 -12.50 12.36
N VAL A 619 20.28 -12.86 11.14
CA VAL A 619 20.76 -14.04 10.42
C VAL A 619 21.20 -13.64 9.01
N PRO A 620 22.10 -14.39 8.36
CA PRO A 620 22.43 -14.16 6.96
C PRO A 620 21.19 -14.29 6.06
N VAL A 621 20.92 -13.27 5.26
CA VAL A 621 19.82 -13.26 4.28
C VAL A 621 20.39 -13.09 2.87
N ALA A 622 20.06 -14.02 1.97
CA ALA A 622 20.38 -13.88 0.56
C ALA A 622 19.35 -12.95 -0.11
N VAL A 623 19.81 -11.87 -0.73
CA VAL A 623 18.94 -10.81 -1.26
C VAL A 623 19.06 -10.66 -2.77
N ARG A 624 17.93 -10.41 -3.44
CA ARG A 624 17.86 -9.98 -4.84
C ARG A 624 16.79 -8.89 -5.02
N ARG A 625 16.90 -8.14 -6.11
CA ARG A 625 15.92 -7.12 -6.51
C ARG A 625 15.50 -7.37 -7.95
N VAL A 626 14.21 -7.28 -8.23
CA VAL A 626 13.64 -7.38 -9.58
C VAL A 626 12.90 -6.10 -9.88
N THR A 627 13.53 -5.23 -10.66
CA THR A 627 13.09 -3.85 -10.86
C THR A 627 13.22 -3.46 -12.32
N ARG A 628 12.67 -2.31 -12.70
CA ARG A 628 13.03 -1.68 -13.97
C ARG A 628 14.54 -1.41 -13.99
N PRO A 629 15.27 -1.73 -15.08
CA PRO A 629 16.63 -1.25 -15.30
C PRO A 629 16.66 0.29 -15.35
N ASP A 630 17.85 0.90 -15.30
CA ASP A 630 18.00 2.36 -15.41
C ASP A 630 17.78 2.84 -16.87
N THR A 631 16.55 2.67 -17.35
CA THR A 631 16.07 3.00 -18.69
C THR A 631 14.61 3.46 -18.64
N PHE A 632 14.13 3.99 -19.75
CA PHE A 632 12.74 4.42 -19.88
C PHE A 632 11.85 3.29 -20.40
N ILE A 633 10.54 3.41 -20.13
CA ILE A 633 9.55 2.44 -20.55
C ILE A 633 9.17 2.71 -22.01
N PRO A 634 9.42 1.78 -22.95
CA PRO A 634 9.14 1.99 -24.37
C PRO A 634 7.64 1.80 -24.69
N CYS A 635 7.14 2.43 -25.75
CA CYS A 635 5.75 2.22 -26.22
C CYS A 635 5.53 0.84 -26.85
N ASN A 636 6.59 0.20 -27.35
CA ASN A 636 6.51 -1.18 -27.83
C ASN A 636 6.28 -2.10 -26.63
N PHE A 637 5.12 -2.75 -26.58
CA PHE A 637 4.67 -3.46 -25.38
C PHE A 637 5.54 -4.67 -25.01
N GLU A 638 6.12 -5.36 -25.98
CA GLU A 638 7.04 -6.48 -25.71
C GLU A 638 8.29 -6.00 -24.98
N ASN A 639 8.93 -4.95 -25.51
CA ASN A 639 10.05 -4.29 -24.82
C ASN A 639 9.60 -3.69 -23.48
N GLN A 640 8.35 -3.22 -23.38
CA GLN A 640 7.76 -2.67 -22.17
C GLN A 640 7.71 -3.73 -21.07
N THR A 641 7.19 -4.91 -21.39
CA THR A 641 7.09 -6.05 -20.47
C THR A 641 8.46 -6.59 -20.09
N GLU A 642 9.44 -6.55 -20.99
CA GLU A 642 10.82 -6.97 -20.70
C GLU A 642 11.54 -5.97 -19.78
N VAL A 643 11.30 -4.67 -19.96
CA VAL A 643 11.88 -3.61 -19.12
C VAL A 643 11.24 -3.58 -17.73
N LEU A 644 9.93 -3.80 -17.63
CA LEU A 644 9.23 -3.86 -16.34
C LEU A 644 9.51 -5.17 -15.60
N PRO A 645 9.39 -5.20 -14.26
CA PRO A 645 9.47 -6.46 -13.53
C PRO A 645 8.31 -7.38 -13.92
N GLY A 646 8.61 -8.47 -14.63
CA GLY A 646 7.64 -9.47 -15.07
C GLY A 646 7.67 -10.76 -14.26
N PHE A 647 6.69 -11.63 -14.52
CA PHE A 647 6.61 -12.94 -13.87
C PHE A 647 7.81 -13.83 -14.22
N LYS A 648 8.21 -13.89 -15.51
CA LYS A 648 9.35 -14.69 -15.97
C LYS A 648 10.64 -14.34 -15.23
N ARG A 649 10.97 -13.04 -15.19
CA ARG A 649 12.20 -12.54 -14.56
C ARG A 649 12.18 -12.77 -13.04
N THR A 650 11.03 -12.55 -12.40
CA THR A 650 10.89 -12.76 -10.95
C THR A 650 11.06 -14.24 -10.59
N LEU A 651 10.44 -15.15 -11.35
CA LEU A 651 10.59 -16.59 -11.15
C LEU A 651 12.01 -17.08 -11.42
N ALA A 652 12.69 -16.58 -12.46
CA ALA A 652 14.08 -16.93 -12.75
C ALA A 652 15.03 -16.53 -11.61
N VAL A 653 14.87 -15.33 -11.06
CA VAL A 653 15.66 -14.87 -9.91
C VAL A 653 15.35 -15.67 -8.65
N ALA A 654 14.09 -16.06 -8.43
CA ALA A 654 13.73 -16.94 -7.33
C ALA A 654 14.34 -18.33 -7.48
N ALA A 655 14.28 -18.92 -8.68
CA ALA A 655 14.86 -20.23 -8.98
C ALA A 655 16.38 -20.23 -8.75
N ASP A 656 17.10 -19.19 -9.18
CA ASP A 656 18.53 -19.01 -8.89
C ASP A 656 18.81 -18.95 -7.38
N LEU A 657 18.04 -18.15 -6.63
CA LEU A 657 18.22 -18.00 -5.18
C LEU A 657 17.87 -19.26 -4.37
N LEU A 658 17.07 -20.15 -4.96
CA LEU A 658 16.58 -21.39 -4.36
C LEU A 658 17.32 -22.64 -4.87
N ASP A 659 18.30 -22.49 -5.77
CA ASP A 659 19.00 -23.59 -6.44
C ASP A 659 18.04 -24.56 -7.18
N VAL A 660 17.03 -24.01 -7.86
CA VAL A 660 16.03 -24.76 -8.64
C VAL A 660 16.29 -24.59 -10.13
N ASP A 661 16.22 -25.68 -10.90
CA ASP A 661 16.24 -25.61 -12.36
C ASP A 661 14.88 -25.12 -12.87
N LEU A 662 14.92 -24.15 -13.79
CA LEU A 662 13.76 -23.55 -14.43
C LEU A 662 13.87 -23.74 -15.94
N ASP A 663 12.96 -24.54 -16.49
CA ASP A 663 12.68 -24.66 -17.91
C ASP A 663 11.29 -24.07 -18.23
N TRP A 664 10.98 -23.88 -19.51
CA TRP A 664 9.68 -23.39 -19.97
C TRP A 664 9.11 -24.33 -21.03
N GLU A 665 7.83 -24.69 -20.90
CA GLU A 665 7.09 -25.30 -22.00
C GLU A 665 6.72 -24.21 -23.01
N GLU A 666 7.22 -24.33 -24.23
CA GLU A 666 6.93 -23.39 -25.31
C GLU A 666 5.45 -23.50 -25.73
N ALA A 667 4.86 -22.37 -26.12
CA ALA A 667 3.52 -22.38 -26.69
C ALA A 667 3.54 -23.21 -28.00
N PRO A 668 2.49 -24.02 -28.28
CA PRO A 668 2.44 -24.81 -29.50
C PRO A 668 2.59 -23.90 -30.73
N GLU A 669 3.51 -24.26 -31.64
CA GLU A 669 3.68 -23.55 -32.91
C GLU A 669 2.34 -23.48 -33.65
N LYS A 670 1.99 -22.28 -34.16
CA LYS A 670 0.82 -22.11 -35.02
C LYS A 670 0.93 -23.05 -36.23
N GLU A 671 -0.15 -23.77 -36.51
CA GLU A 671 -0.23 -24.66 -37.66
C GLU A 671 -0.03 -23.85 -38.97
N ALA A 672 0.93 -24.26 -39.80
CA ALA A 672 1.29 -23.52 -41.01
C ALA A 672 0.08 -23.40 -41.97
N GLY A 673 -0.20 -22.18 -42.42
CA GLY A 673 -1.33 -21.88 -43.31
C GLY A 673 -2.70 -21.80 -42.61
N VAL A 674 -2.74 -21.83 -41.27
CA VAL A 674 -3.96 -21.68 -40.47
C VAL A 674 -3.85 -20.44 -39.60
N GLU A 675 -4.87 -19.59 -39.64
CA GLU A 675 -4.92 -18.36 -38.84
C GLU A 675 -6.25 -18.21 -38.12
N TYR A 676 -6.25 -17.44 -37.04
CA TYR A 676 -7.44 -17.21 -36.23
C TYR A 676 -7.83 -15.73 -36.21
N ILE A 677 -9.10 -15.44 -36.47
CA ILE A 677 -9.68 -14.14 -36.15
C ILE A 677 -10.16 -14.22 -34.71
N GLU A 678 -9.68 -13.32 -33.87
CA GLU A 678 -9.95 -13.29 -32.43
C GLU A 678 -10.87 -12.12 -32.10
N ALA A 679 -11.62 -12.24 -31.00
CA ALA A 679 -12.41 -11.16 -30.45
C ALA A 679 -11.52 -9.97 -30.05
N ILE A 680 -11.90 -8.76 -30.46
CA ILE A 680 -11.24 -7.51 -30.07
C ILE A 680 -12.23 -6.61 -29.33
N GLY A 681 -11.76 -5.83 -28.36
CA GLY A 681 -12.56 -4.84 -27.65
C GLY A 681 -12.51 -3.45 -28.30
N SER A 682 -13.45 -2.57 -27.92
CA SER A 682 -13.46 -1.16 -28.33
C SER A 682 -12.39 -0.30 -27.63
N GLY A 683 -11.81 -0.81 -26.55
CA GLY A 683 -10.66 -0.21 -25.87
C GLY A 683 -10.05 -1.13 -24.81
N PRO A 684 -8.95 -0.71 -24.16
CA PRO A 684 -8.19 -1.53 -23.21
C PRO A 684 -8.94 -1.83 -21.89
N ALA A 685 -10.20 -1.43 -21.76
CA ALA A 685 -11.05 -1.74 -20.60
C ALA A 685 -12.04 -2.89 -20.87
N ASP A 686 -12.18 -3.35 -22.13
CA ASP A 686 -13.09 -4.43 -22.49
C ASP A 686 -12.40 -5.79 -22.27
N GLU A 687 -12.92 -6.59 -21.32
CA GLU A 687 -12.44 -7.96 -21.07
C GLU A 687 -13.17 -9.00 -21.93
N SER A 688 -14.37 -8.67 -22.40
CA SER A 688 -15.21 -9.49 -23.25
C SER A 688 -16.08 -8.64 -24.17
N VAL A 689 -16.53 -9.24 -25.28
CA VAL A 689 -17.49 -8.65 -26.22
C VAL A 689 -18.61 -9.64 -26.48
N GLU A 690 -19.82 -9.12 -26.68
CA GLU A 690 -20.97 -9.93 -27.07
C GLU A 690 -21.05 -10.03 -28.59
N VAL A 691 -21.19 -11.24 -29.14
CA VAL A 691 -21.31 -11.44 -30.58
C VAL A 691 -22.74 -11.11 -31.01
N VAL A 692 -22.96 -9.94 -31.59
CA VAL A 692 -24.27 -9.45 -32.03
C VAL A 692 -24.72 -10.18 -33.30
N GLU A 693 -23.81 -10.36 -34.25
CA GLU A 693 -24.11 -11.00 -35.53
C GLU A 693 -22.85 -11.66 -36.12
N ILE A 694 -23.02 -12.79 -36.80
CA ILE A 694 -21.96 -13.43 -37.58
C ILE A 694 -22.26 -13.20 -39.05
N LEU A 695 -21.31 -12.59 -39.77
CA LEU A 695 -21.52 -12.04 -41.11
C LEU A 695 -21.02 -12.97 -42.23
N VAL A 696 -20.35 -14.07 -41.88
CA VAL A 696 -19.74 -15.04 -42.81
C VAL A 696 -20.11 -16.49 -42.48
N GLN A 697 -19.95 -17.40 -43.44
CA GLN A 697 -20.23 -18.83 -43.31
C GLN A 697 -18.97 -19.70 -43.46
N ALA A 698 -18.99 -20.90 -42.87
CA ALA A 698 -17.92 -21.87 -43.07
C ALA A 698 -17.84 -22.31 -44.55
N GLY A 699 -16.65 -22.26 -45.12
CA GLY A 699 -16.35 -22.49 -46.54
C GLY A 699 -16.28 -21.22 -47.40
N GLU A 700 -16.62 -20.06 -46.83
CA GLU A 700 -16.61 -18.77 -47.53
C GLU A 700 -15.18 -18.22 -47.67
N THR A 701 -14.88 -17.68 -48.86
CA THR A 701 -13.62 -16.97 -49.13
C THR A 701 -13.81 -15.50 -48.78
N ILE A 702 -12.89 -14.95 -47.99
CA ILE A 702 -12.90 -13.57 -47.51
C ILE A 702 -11.59 -12.87 -47.87
N GLU A 703 -11.64 -11.55 -48.12
CA GLU A 703 -10.48 -10.69 -48.33
C GLU A 703 -10.13 -9.92 -47.05
N CYS A 704 -8.88 -9.46 -46.95
CA CYS A 704 -8.45 -8.58 -45.87
C CYS A 704 -9.31 -7.30 -45.82
N GLY A 705 -9.93 -7.03 -44.67
CA GLY A 705 -10.84 -5.91 -44.45
C GLY A 705 -12.32 -6.28 -44.51
N ASP A 706 -12.69 -7.48 -44.97
CA ASP A 706 -14.08 -7.91 -44.99
C ASP A 706 -14.61 -8.11 -43.57
N PRO A 707 -15.81 -7.60 -43.23
CA PRO A 707 -16.43 -7.80 -41.92
C PRO A 707 -16.89 -9.25 -41.76
N VAL A 708 -16.50 -9.89 -40.64
CA VAL A 708 -16.80 -11.30 -40.34
C VAL A 708 -17.78 -11.49 -39.18
N ALA A 709 -17.85 -10.53 -38.26
CA ALA A 709 -18.81 -10.52 -37.16
C ALA A 709 -19.04 -9.08 -36.68
N SER A 710 -20.24 -8.78 -36.18
CA SER A 710 -20.52 -7.57 -35.43
C SER A 710 -20.50 -7.89 -33.93
N VAL A 711 -19.79 -7.09 -33.14
CA VAL A 711 -19.62 -7.29 -31.70
C VAL A 711 -19.99 -6.05 -30.91
N GLU A 712 -20.61 -6.25 -29.75
CA GLU A 712 -20.92 -5.20 -28.78
C GLU A 712 -19.91 -5.23 -27.64
N ALA A 713 -19.19 -4.12 -27.47
CA ALA A 713 -18.30 -3.89 -26.34
C ALA A 713 -18.89 -2.79 -25.43
N THR A 714 -18.28 -2.57 -24.27
CA THR A 714 -18.82 -1.69 -23.21
C THR A 714 -19.11 -0.25 -23.69
N LYS A 715 -18.44 0.23 -24.73
CA LYS A 715 -18.55 1.61 -25.24
C LYS A 715 -19.20 1.74 -26.61
N SER A 716 -19.29 0.67 -27.40
CA SER A 716 -19.73 0.74 -28.80
C SER A 716 -19.97 -0.64 -29.41
N VAL A 717 -20.86 -0.70 -30.39
CA VAL A 717 -20.98 -1.81 -31.35
C VAL A 717 -20.10 -1.52 -32.56
N PHE A 718 -19.34 -2.52 -33.03
CA PHE A 718 -18.49 -2.40 -34.22
C PHE A 718 -18.22 -3.76 -34.86
N ASP A 719 -17.77 -3.75 -36.11
CA ASP A 719 -17.50 -4.96 -36.86
C ASP A 719 -16.04 -5.42 -36.71
N ILE A 720 -15.86 -6.72 -36.48
CA ILE A 720 -14.57 -7.40 -36.61
C ILE A 720 -14.36 -7.74 -38.07
N THR A 721 -13.22 -7.33 -38.61
CA THR A 721 -12.84 -7.56 -40.01
C THR A 721 -11.72 -8.60 -40.12
N SER A 722 -11.67 -9.31 -41.26
CA SER A 722 -10.58 -10.24 -41.54
C SER A 722 -9.24 -9.51 -41.67
N PRO A 723 -8.16 -9.97 -41.00
CA PRO A 723 -6.83 -9.37 -41.14
C PRO A 723 -6.05 -9.89 -42.36
N VAL A 724 -6.57 -10.91 -43.06
CA VAL A 724 -5.96 -11.54 -44.23
C VAL A 724 -6.99 -12.12 -45.19
N ASP A 725 -6.55 -12.37 -46.41
CA ASP A 725 -7.29 -13.16 -47.39
C ASP A 725 -7.27 -14.64 -46.97
N GLY A 726 -8.38 -15.36 -47.11
CA GLY A 726 -8.43 -16.76 -46.74
C GLY A 726 -9.81 -17.39 -46.87
N VAL A 727 -9.91 -18.66 -46.43
CA VAL A 727 -11.18 -19.39 -46.39
C VAL A 727 -11.55 -19.69 -44.95
N VAL A 728 -12.77 -19.34 -44.54
CA VAL A 728 -13.31 -19.65 -43.21
C VAL A 728 -13.51 -21.16 -43.09
N ARG A 729 -12.70 -21.84 -42.27
CA ARG A 729 -12.85 -23.29 -42.03
C ARG A 729 -13.89 -23.59 -40.98
N GLU A 730 -13.87 -22.81 -39.90
CA GLU A 730 -14.67 -23.08 -38.72
C GLU A 730 -15.02 -21.78 -38.02
N ILE A 731 -16.26 -21.69 -37.56
CA ILE A 731 -16.76 -20.60 -36.73
C ILE A 731 -16.82 -21.15 -35.31
N LEU A 732 -16.04 -20.55 -34.42
CA LEU A 732 -15.77 -21.04 -33.06
C LEU A 732 -16.66 -20.38 -32.00
N CYS A 733 -17.53 -19.45 -32.41
CA CYS A 733 -18.44 -18.71 -31.54
C CYS A 733 -19.87 -18.72 -32.10
N LYS A 734 -20.83 -18.30 -31.29
CA LYS A 734 -22.25 -18.20 -31.65
C LYS A 734 -22.78 -16.78 -31.46
N THR A 735 -23.78 -16.40 -32.24
CA THR A 735 -24.55 -15.19 -32.00
C THR A 735 -25.19 -15.21 -30.60
N GLY A 736 -25.07 -14.10 -29.86
CA GLY A 736 -25.47 -13.95 -28.46
C GLY A 736 -24.47 -14.51 -27.44
N GLU A 737 -23.32 -15.03 -27.88
CA GLU A 737 -22.26 -15.51 -26.98
C GLU A 737 -21.36 -14.36 -26.52
N ILE A 738 -21.04 -14.33 -25.23
CA ILE A 738 -20.05 -13.41 -24.68
C ILE A 738 -18.67 -14.06 -24.79
N VAL A 739 -17.81 -13.48 -25.61
CA VAL A 739 -16.48 -14.00 -25.94
C VAL A 739 -15.42 -13.11 -25.30
N LYS A 740 -14.41 -13.71 -24.65
CA LYS A 740 -13.29 -12.95 -24.07
C LYS A 740 -12.46 -12.30 -25.16
N VAL A 741 -12.02 -11.06 -24.95
CA VAL A 741 -11.08 -10.39 -25.86
C VAL A 741 -9.80 -11.25 -25.97
N GLY A 742 -9.38 -11.53 -27.20
CA GLY A 742 -8.27 -12.44 -27.53
C GLY A 742 -8.68 -13.90 -27.78
N ALA A 743 -9.91 -14.31 -27.51
CA ALA A 743 -10.36 -15.67 -27.84
C ALA A 743 -10.65 -15.82 -29.34
N SER A 744 -10.29 -16.97 -29.91
CA SER A 744 -10.52 -17.30 -31.33
C SER A 744 -12.01 -17.39 -31.65
N MET A 745 -12.46 -16.59 -32.61
CA MET A 745 -13.83 -16.56 -33.14
C MET A 745 -13.98 -17.31 -34.46
N PHE A 746 -12.95 -17.26 -35.31
CA PHE A 746 -12.94 -17.92 -36.62
C PHE A 746 -11.59 -18.60 -36.85
N ARG A 747 -11.60 -19.78 -37.46
CA ARG A 747 -10.41 -20.47 -37.97
C ARG A 747 -10.37 -20.34 -39.49
N LEU A 748 -9.27 -19.84 -40.03
CA LEU A 748 -9.04 -19.59 -41.45
C LEU A 748 -7.97 -20.52 -42.01
N THR A 749 -8.05 -20.83 -43.30
CA THR A 749 -6.89 -21.29 -44.09
C THR A 749 -6.42 -20.16 -44.99
N THR A 750 -5.12 -19.85 -44.97
CA THR A 750 -4.55 -18.72 -45.73
C THR A 750 -3.13 -19.05 -46.22
N ASP A 751 -2.78 -18.55 -47.41
CA ASP A 751 -1.41 -18.55 -47.95
C ASP A 751 -0.72 -17.19 -47.69
N SER A 752 -1.43 -16.22 -47.11
CA SER A 752 -0.96 -14.85 -46.86
C SER A 752 -0.27 -14.74 -45.50
N SER A 753 0.85 -14.02 -45.42
CA SER A 753 1.50 -13.74 -44.15
C SER A 753 0.84 -12.56 -43.42
N ILE A 754 0.33 -12.79 -42.21
CA ILE A 754 -0.20 -11.69 -41.38
C ILE A 754 0.95 -10.89 -40.79
N ARG A 755 0.79 -9.57 -40.71
CA ARG A 755 1.58 -8.77 -39.77
C ARG A 755 1.29 -9.28 -38.34
N PRO A 756 2.31 -9.65 -37.55
CA PRO A 756 2.09 -10.10 -36.18
C PRO A 756 1.25 -9.09 -35.40
N LYS A 757 0.19 -9.54 -34.73
CA LYS A 757 -0.59 -8.66 -33.85
C LYS A 757 0.34 -8.15 -32.74
N PRO A 758 0.22 -6.89 -32.32
CA PRO A 758 0.94 -6.40 -31.17
C PRO A 758 0.61 -7.27 -29.95
N ILE A 759 1.64 -7.71 -29.23
CA ILE A 759 1.47 -8.37 -27.94
C ILE A 759 0.77 -7.38 -26.99
N THR A 760 -0.25 -7.84 -26.27
CA THR A 760 -1.02 -7.02 -25.31
C THR A 760 -0.95 -7.56 -23.88
N GLN A 761 -0.36 -8.74 -23.68
CA GLN A 761 -0.10 -9.36 -22.37
C GLN A 761 1.24 -10.12 -22.40
N GLU A 762 1.90 -10.26 -21.24
CA GLU A 762 3.13 -11.07 -21.13
C GLU A 762 2.84 -12.53 -21.51
N GLN A 763 3.52 -13.04 -22.54
CA GLN A 763 3.43 -14.45 -22.93
C GLN A 763 4.49 -15.26 -22.19
N HIS A 764 4.11 -15.80 -21.03
CA HIS A 764 5.07 -16.44 -20.14
C HIS A 764 5.28 -17.95 -20.40
N GLY A 765 4.37 -18.67 -21.06
CA GLY A 765 4.45 -20.14 -21.15
C GLY A 765 4.24 -20.82 -19.78
N ILE A 766 4.39 -22.15 -19.71
CA ILE A 766 4.22 -22.91 -18.46
C ILE A 766 5.62 -23.20 -17.88
N PRO A 767 5.94 -22.74 -16.65
CA PRO A 767 7.24 -23.02 -16.05
C PRO A 767 7.33 -24.49 -15.62
N ILE A 768 8.48 -25.10 -15.88
CA ILE A 768 8.83 -26.44 -15.40
C ILE A 768 9.96 -26.27 -14.38
N LEU A 769 9.62 -26.46 -13.11
CA LEU A 769 10.55 -26.32 -11.99
C LEU A 769 11.02 -27.69 -11.52
N ARG A 770 12.34 -27.89 -11.42
CA ARG A 770 12.95 -29.12 -10.90
C ARG A 770 13.96 -28.78 -9.81
N ARG A 771 13.79 -29.34 -8.61
CA ARG A 771 14.80 -29.17 -7.55
C ARG A 771 16.11 -29.85 -7.98
N ARG A 772 17.23 -29.13 -7.88
CA ARG A 772 18.55 -29.77 -7.98
C ARG A 772 18.79 -30.63 -6.74
N LYS A 773 19.42 -31.80 -6.92
CA LYS A 773 20.14 -32.47 -5.82
C LYS A 773 21.38 -31.62 -5.52
N SER A 774 21.24 -30.62 -4.66
CA SER A 774 22.35 -29.74 -4.29
C SER A 774 23.24 -30.41 -3.24
N GLU A 775 24.53 -30.57 -3.53
CA GLU A 775 25.57 -30.87 -2.53
C GLU A 775 26.01 -29.60 -1.76
N ASN A 776 25.55 -28.41 -2.18
CA ASN A 776 26.04 -27.09 -1.74
C ASN A 776 24.95 -26.22 -1.08
N THR A 777 23.85 -26.79 -0.60
CA THR A 777 22.89 -26.02 0.19
C THR A 777 23.60 -25.50 1.43
N ILE A 778 23.59 -24.17 1.64
CA ILE A 778 23.92 -23.59 2.94
C ILE A 778 22.82 -24.05 3.89
N VAL A 779 23.04 -25.22 4.50
CA VAL A 779 22.29 -25.64 5.67
C VAL A 779 22.73 -24.69 6.76
N LEU A 780 21.85 -23.74 7.12
CA LEU A 780 22.00 -23.01 8.38
C LEU A 780 22.09 -24.08 9.46
N THR A 781 23.27 -24.28 10.01
CA THR A 781 23.54 -25.32 10.99
C THR A 781 22.51 -25.14 12.11
N PRO A 782 21.58 -26.10 12.32
CA PRO A 782 20.80 -26.10 13.54
C PRO A 782 21.82 -26.07 14.69
N SER A 783 21.53 -25.32 15.75
CA SER A 783 22.29 -25.40 16.99
C SER A 783 22.59 -26.88 17.32
N PRO A 784 23.77 -27.19 17.86
CA PRO A 784 24.31 -28.55 17.89
C PRO A 784 23.27 -29.52 18.46
N PRO A 785 23.17 -30.77 17.96
CA PRO A 785 22.14 -31.68 18.42
C PRO A 785 22.34 -31.98 19.90
N GLU A 786 21.46 -31.45 20.74
CA GLU A 786 21.19 -31.97 22.06
C GLU A 786 20.56 -33.35 21.89
N ARG A 787 21.41 -34.39 21.98
CA ARG A 787 21.07 -35.82 21.96
C ARG A 787 20.56 -36.36 20.60
N ARG A 788 21.03 -37.55 20.26
CA ARG A 788 20.45 -38.39 19.19
C ARG A 788 18.98 -38.63 19.53
N ALA A 789 18.09 -38.47 18.55
CA ALA A 789 16.68 -38.87 18.68
C ALA A 789 16.59 -40.40 18.86
N PHE A 790 15.76 -40.84 19.80
CA PHE A 790 15.46 -42.26 20.03
C PHE A 790 14.48 -42.75 18.96
N ASP A 791 14.68 -43.98 18.49
CA ASP A 791 13.72 -44.61 17.59
C ASP A 791 12.38 -44.83 18.30
N VAL A 792 11.29 -44.61 17.57
CA VAL A 792 9.92 -44.83 18.05
C VAL A 792 9.26 -45.86 17.16
N GLY A 793 8.70 -46.88 17.77
CA GLY A 793 7.95 -47.93 17.10
C GLY A 793 6.45 -47.77 17.26
N LEU A 794 5.70 -48.41 16.37
CA LEU A 794 4.25 -48.40 16.28
C LEU A 794 3.73 -49.84 16.21
N SER A 795 2.79 -50.21 17.08
CA SER A 795 2.16 -51.54 17.11
C SER A 795 1.18 -51.74 15.95
N ASN A 796 0.61 -52.94 15.83
CA ASN A 796 -0.60 -53.10 15.02
C ASN A 796 -1.76 -52.25 15.58
N VAL A 797 -2.71 -51.92 14.71
CA VAL A 797 -3.86 -51.10 15.06
C VAL A 797 -5.09 -51.97 15.33
N GLN A 798 -5.75 -51.74 16.46
CA GLN A 798 -7.06 -52.31 16.76
C GLN A 798 -8.16 -51.28 16.60
N PHE A 799 -9.38 -51.74 16.30
CA PHE A 799 -10.52 -50.85 16.06
C PHE A 799 -11.85 -51.40 16.59
N HIS A 800 -12.79 -50.48 16.72
CA HIS A 800 -14.20 -50.70 16.96
C HIS A 800 -15.00 -49.77 16.05
N LYS A 801 -15.88 -50.31 15.21
CA LYS A 801 -16.80 -49.54 14.37
C LYS A 801 -18.19 -49.52 15.00
N GLY A 802 -19.04 -48.59 14.61
CA GLY A 802 -20.44 -48.61 15.02
C GLY A 802 -21.10 -49.96 14.68
N SER A 803 -22.00 -50.44 15.54
CA SER A 803 -22.67 -51.74 15.35
C SER A 803 -23.70 -51.74 14.21
N ARG A 804 -24.20 -50.57 13.79
CA ARG A 804 -25.24 -50.46 12.77
C ARG A 804 -24.67 -50.18 11.39
N LEU A 805 -24.88 -51.09 10.45
CA LEU A 805 -24.54 -50.88 9.04
C LEU A 805 -25.54 -49.93 8.36
N ILE A 806 -25.03 -48.91 7.69
CA ILE A 806 -25.81 -47.89 6.99
C ILE A 806 -25.42 -47.89 5.51
N THR A 807 -26.33 -48.37 4.67
CA THR A 807 -26.18 -48.37 3.21
C THR A 807 -26.66 -47.03 2.62
N ASN A 808 -26.30 -46.76 1.37
CA ASN A 808 -26.79 -45.56 0.66
C ASN A 808 -28.31 -45.57 0.52
N GLU A 809 -28.91 -46.74 0.30
CA GLU A 809 -30.36 -46.91 0.18
C GLU A 809 -31.08 -46.53 1.47
N PHE A 810 -30.48 -46.82 2.64
CA PHE A 810 -31.02 -46.40 3.92
C PHE A 810 -31.11 -44.88 4.07
N LEU A 811 -30.09 -44.14 3.59
CA LEU A 811 -30.04 -42.68 3.69
C LEU A 811 -30.98 -41.99 2.69
N LEU A 812 -31.20 -42.59 1.52
CA LEU A 812 -32.06 -42.03 0.47
C LEU A 812 -33.55 -42.16 0.79
N GLY A 813 -33.96 -43.16 1.58
CA GLY A 813 -35.36 -43.44 1.86
C GLY A 813 -36.17 -43.64 0.56
N ASP A 814 -37.31 -42.95 0.44
CA ASP A 814 -38.19 -42.98 -0.74
C ASP A 814 -37.89 -41.84 -1.76
N SER A 815 -36.75 -41.15 -1.63
CA SER A 815 -36.40 -40.01 -2.51
C SER A 815 -36.20 -40.45 -3.96
N VAL A 816 -36.89 -39.77 -4.90
CA VAL A 816 -36.89 -40.12 -6.34
C VAL A 816 -35.81 -39.38 -7.15
N ASP A 817 -35.20 -38.35 -6.56
CA ASP A 817 -34.29 -37.42 -7.27
C ASP A 817 -32.81 -37.87 -7.27
N MET A 818 -32.45 -38.88 -6.46
CA MET A 818 -31.08 -39.37 -6.34
C MET A 818 -31.00 -40.89 -6.12
N THR A 819 -29.97 -41.50 -6.68
CA THR A 819 -29.70 -42.93 -6.58
C THR A 819 -28.47 -43.24 -5.73
N SER A 820 -28.34 -44.50 -5.28
CA SER A 820 -27.14 -44.99 -4.60
C SER A 820 -25.87 -44.77 -5.43
N ASP A 821 -25.97 -44.90 -6.76
CA ASP A 821 -24.88 -44.65 -7.70
C ASP A 821 -24.46 -43.17 -7.74
N ASP A 822 -25.38 -42.23 -7.50
CA ASP A 822 -25.05 -40.80 -7.41
C ASP A 822 -24.23 -40.48 -6.16
N ILE A 823 -24.54 -41.10 -5.01
CA ILE A 823 -23.73 -40.99 -3.79
C ILE A 823 -22.35 -41.58 -4.03
N ILE A 824 -22.26 -42.77 -4.65
CA ILE A 824 -20.97 -43.41 -4.98
C ILE A 824 -20.17 -42.54 -5.94
N ARG A 825 -20.79 -41.98 -6.98
CA ARG A 825 -20.11 -41.09 -7.93
C ARG A 825 -19.61 -39.81 -7.26
N ARG A 826 -20.36 -39.24 -6.31
CA ARG A 826 -20.00 -38.01 -5.60
C ARG A 826 -18.92 -38.23 -4.53
N THR A 827 -18.97 -39.35 -3.82
CA THR A 827 -18.22 -39.55 -2.57
C THR A 827 -17.32 -40.79 -2.57
N GLY A 828 -17.62 -41.78 -3.41
CA GLY A 828 -17.03 -43.12 -3.42
C GLY A 828 -17.54 -44.05 -2.32
N ILE A 829 -18.46 -43.60 -1.46
CA ILE A 829 -18.93 -44.34 -0.29
C ILE A 829 -20.12 -45.24 -0.67
N ARG A 830 -20.03 -46.53 -0.33
CA ARG A 830 -21.10 -47.52 -0.52
C ARG A 830 -21.85 -47.77 0.78
N GLN A 831 -21.11 -47.85 1.88
CA GLN A 831 -21.62 -48.13 3.21
C GLN A 831 -20.78 -47.43 4.28
N ARG A 832 -21.39 -47.23 5.45
CA ARG A 832 -20.73 -46.72 6.65
C ARG A 832 -21.35 -47.36 7.89
N TYR A 833 -20.74 -47.16 9.05
CA TYR A 833 -21.19 -47.75 10.31
C TYR A 833 -21.57 -46.65 11.29
N TRP A 834 -22.74 -46.72 11.88
CA TRP A 834 -23.19 -45.81 12.94
C TRP A 834 -23.34 -46.56 14.26
N VAL A 835 -23.19 -45.85 15.37
CA VAL A 835 -23.49 -46.38 16.70
C VAL A 835 -24.98 -46.68 16.85
N ASP A 836 -25.31 -47.69 17.67
CA ASP A 836 -26.69 -47.92 18.14
C ASP A 836 -26.92 -47.23 19.51
N GLN A 837 -28.13 -47.31 20.06
CA GLN A 837 -28.51 -46.62 21.30
C GLN A 837 -27.71 -47.03 22.55
N ASN A 838 -27.04 -48.19 22.51
CA ASN A 838 -26.25 -48.73 23.62
C ASN A 838 -24.73 -48.54 23.43
N GLU A 839 -24.31 -47.83 22.39
CA GLU A 839 -22.90 -47.57 22.09
C GLU A 839 -22.61 -46.06 22.14
N ASP A 840 -21.45 -45.71 22.68
CA ASP A 840 -20.92 -44.35 22.62
C ASP A 840 -19.42 -44.33 22.33
N ALA A 841 -18.87 -43.13 22.16
CA ALA A 841 -17.46 -42.94 21.82
C ALA A 841 -16.53 -43.56 22.87
N ILE A 842 -16.94 -43.62 24.15
CA ILE A 842 -16.13 -44.15 25.24
C ILE A 842 -16.15 -45.66 25.21
N SER A 843 -17.33 -46.28 25.10
CA SER A 843 -17.42 -47.74 25.04
C SER A 843 -16.65 -48.30 23.85
N MET A 844 -16.70 -47.61 22.70
CA MET A 844 -15.94 -47.99 21.50
C MET A 844 -14.44 -47.85 21.68
N ALA A 845 -13.98 -46.72 22.25
CA ALA A 845 -12.55 -46.48 22.48
C ALA A 845 -11.97 -47.40 23.56
N VAL A 846 -12.70 -47.64 24.65
CA VAL A 846 -12.32 -48.65 25.66
C VAL A 846 -12.22 -50.02 25.00
N GLY A 847 -13.18 -50.39 24.14
CA GLY A 847 -13.16 -51.67 23.43
C GLY A 847 -11.96 -51.82 22.48
N SER A 848 -11.57 -50.79 21.72
CA SER A 848 -10.38 -50.85 20.86
C SER A 848 -9.09 -50.86 21.68
N CYS A 849 -9.01 -50.07 22.76
CA CYS A 849 -7.88 -50.06 23.69
C CYS A 849 -7.68 -51.42 24.39
N GLN A 850 -8.75 -52.06 24.86
CA GLN A 850 -8.66 -53.40 25.46
C GLN A 850 -8.09 -54.42 24.48
N LYS A 851 -8.57 -54.41 23.23
CA LYS A 851 -8.06 -55.32 22.19
C LYS A 851 -6.58 -55.12 21.89
N VAL A 852 -6.09 -53.88 21.80
CA VAL A 852 -4.66 -53.65 21.52
C VAL A 852 -3.81 -54.04 22.72
N LEU A 853 -4.25 -53.73 23.96
CA LEU A 853 -3.54 -54.15 25.17
C LEU A 853 -3.49 -55.67 25.29
N GLU A 854 -4.59 -56.38 25.00
CA GLU A 854 -4.62 -57.85 24.99
C GLU A 854 -3.71 -58.44 23.90
N GLN A 855 -3.75 -57.90 22.68
CA GLN A 855 -2.89 -58.35 21.58
C GLN A 855 -1.41 -58.15 21.91
N GLU A 856 -1.09 -57.02 22.51
CA GLU A 856 0.25 -56.68 22.95
C GLU A 856 0.60 -57.32 24.31
N GLY A 857 -0.30 -58.08 24.95
CA GLY A 857 -0.01 -58.66 26.26
C GLY A 857 0.41 -57.64 27.33
N LEU A 858 -0.21 -56.45 27.31
CA LEU A 858 0.03 -55.34 28.23
C LEU A 858 -1.17 -55.13 29.16
N LEU A 859 -0.92 -54.62 30.35
CA LEU A 859 -1.92 -54.04 31.24
C LEU A 859 -1.93 -52.52 31.08
N ILE A 860 -3.02 -51.88 31.51
CA ILE A 860 -3.09 -50.41 31.51
C ILE A 860 -2.00 -49.77 32.41
N ASP A 861 -1.57 -50.47 33.46
CA ASP A 861 -0.47 -50.03 34.34
C ASP A 861 0.91 -50.09 33.66
N ASP A 862 1.04 -50.72 32.49
CA ASP A 862 2.28 -50.75 31.69
C ASP A 862 2.41 -49.57 30.71
N ILE A 863 1.38 -48.71 30.64
CA ILE A 863 1.29 -47.53 29.76
C ILE A 863 1.66 -46.28 30.54
N ASP A 864 2.50 -45.41 29.98
CA ASP A 864 2.95 -44.18 30.64
C ASP A 864 2.09 -42.96 30.28
N LEU A 865 1.49 -42.99 29.09
CA LEU A 865 0.70 -41.89 28.53
C LEU A 865 -0.45 -42.41 27.66
N LEU A 866 -1.66 -41.90 27.87
CA LEU A 866 -2.83 -42.14 27.05
C LEU A 866 -3.23 -40.84 26.33
N ILE A 867 -3.26 -40.87 25.00
CA ILE A 867 -3.67 -39.74 24.16
C ILE A 867 -4.95 -40.13 23.42
N CYS A 868 -6.02 -39.36 23.60
CA CYS A 868 -7.26 -39.53 22.85
C CYS A 868 -7.43 -38.43 21.81
N SER A 869 -7.36 -38.78 20.52
CA SER A 869 -7.74 -37.88 19.43
C SER A 869 -9.24 -37.99 19.17
N THR A 870 -9.97 -36.88 19.31
CA THR A 870 -11.42 -36.85 19.03
C THR A 870 -11.87 -35.43 18.68
N THR A 871 -12.78 -35.30 17.73
CA THR A 871 -13.52 -34.06 17.48
C THR A 871 -14.98 -34.13 17.92
N SER A 872 -15.38 -35.27 18.50
CA SER A 872 -16.75 -35.54 18.97
C SER A 872 -16.77 -35.96 20.45
N PRO A 873 -16.10 -35.24 21.37
CA PRO A 873 -16.06 -35.62 22.77
C PRO A 873 -17.45 -35.57 23.40
N MET A 874 -17.75 -36.50 24.29
CA MET A 874 -19.03 -36.51 25.01
C MET A 874 -19.18 -35.36 26.02
N SER A 875 -18.06 -34.83 26.50
CA SER A 875 -17.99 -33.74 27.49
C SER A 875 -16.63 -33.05 27.40
N MET A 876 -16.57 -31.73 27.65
CA MET A 876 -15.29 -31.02 27.74
C MET A 876 -14.48 -31.39 28.98
N THR A 877 -15.16 -31.71 30.09
CA THR A 877 -14.53 -32.16 31.33
C THR A 877 -15.47 -33.15 32.04
N PRO A 878 -14.98 -34.31 32.49
CA PRO A 878 -13.61 -34.84 32.28
C PRO A 878 -13.34 -35.14 30.80
N SER A 879 -12.05 -35.11 30.42
CA SER A 879 -11.58 -35.45 29.07
C SER A 879 -11.96 -36.88 28.69
N MET A 880 -12.09 -37.14 27.39
CA MET A 880 -12.35 -38.48 26.85
C MET A 880 -11.24 -39.46 27.28
N ALA A 881 -9.98 -39.06 27.21
CA ALA A 881 -8.82 -39.82 27.67
C ALA A 881 -8.97 -40.29 29.13
N CYS A 882 -9.38 -39.41 30.05
CA CYS A 882 -9.59 -39.78 31.45
C CYS A 882 -10.77 -40.74 31.63
N ARG A 883 -11.83 -40.59 30.83
CA ARG A 883 -12.99 -41.50 30.86
C ARG A 883 -12.64 -42.87 30.30
N ILE A 884 -11.82 -42.93 29.25
CA ILE A 884 -11.28 -44.18 28.68
C ILE A 884 -10.38 -44.86 29.71
N LEU A 885 -9.48 -44.11 30.36
CA LEU A 885 -8.62 -44.64 31.43
C LEU A 885 -9.46 -45.28 32.56
N ASN A 886 -10.51 -44.59 33.04
CA ASN A 886 -11.42 -45.14 34.04
C ASN A 886 -12.13 -46.42 33.58
N GLY A 887 -12.48 -46.50 32.28
CA GLY A 887 -13.03 -47.71 31.67
C GLY A 887 -12.04 -48.87 31.60
N LEU A 888 -10.76 -48.58 31.31
CA LEU A 888 -9.68 -49.57 31.23
C LEU A 888 -9.21 -50.06 32.61
N SER A 889 -9.28 -49.22 33.64
CA SER A 889 -8.89 -49.59 35.01
C SER A 889 -10.02 -50.28 35.79
N PHE A 890 -11.22 -50.42 35.21
CA PHE A 890 -12.43 -50.89 35.88
C PHE A 890 -12.72 -50.12 37.18
N GLY A 891 -12.41 -48.82 37.21
CA GLY A 891 -12.59 -47.96 38.38
C GLY A 891 -11.56 -48.15 39.50
N LYS A 892 -10.45 -48.85 39.25
CA LYS A 892 -9.28 -48.87 40.15
C LYS A 892 -8.42 -47.62 39.91
N ASP A 893 -7.70 -47.21 40.97
CA ASP A 893 -6.75 -46.10 40.90
C ASP A 893 -5.52 -46.49 40.05
N THR A 894 -5.49 -46.02 38.80
CA THR A 894 -4.32 -46.09 37.89
C THR A 894 -3.85 -44.66 37.62
N MET A 895 -2.56 -44.39 37.84
CA MET A 895 -1.97 -43.05 37.76
C MET A 895 -1.07 -42.91 36.55
N ILE A 896 -1.64 -42.55 35.39
CA ILE A 896 -0.91 -42.30 34.14
C ILE A 896 -1.30 -40.93 33.58
N GLN A 897 -0.46 -40.36 32.70
CA GLN A 897 -0.83 -39.13 31.99
C GLN A 897 -1.95 -39.44 30.99
N ALA A 898 -2.99 -38.60 30.94
CA ALA A 898 -4.13 -38.80 30.03
C ALA A 898 -4.73 -37.46 29.57
N TYR A 899 -4.78 -37.21 28.25
CA TYR A 899 -5.37 -35.99 27.70
C TYR A 899 -5.92 -36.17 26.27
N ASP A 900 -6.76 -35.22 25.87
CA ASP A 900 -7.37 -35.19 24.54
C ASP A 900 -6.59 -34.29 23.58
N ILE A 901 -6.64 -34.62 22.29
CA ILE A 901 -6.23 -33.76 21.18
C ILE A 901 -7.43 -33.55 20.26
N SER A 902 -7.78 -32.29 20.02
CA SER A 902 -8.82 -31.90 19.06
C SER A 902 -8.18 -31.29 17.83
N ALA A 903 -7.90 -32.11 16.82
CA ALA A 903 -7.41 -31.67 15.50
C ALA A 903 -8.15 -32.38 14.35
N ALA A 904 -9.43 -32.67 14.58
CA ALA A 904 -10.34 -33.32 13.63
C ALA A 904 -9.66 -34.48 12.88
N CYS A 905 -9.81 -34.55 11.56
CA CYS A 905 -9.31 -35.67 10.77
C CYS A 905 -7.78 -35.82 10.78
N SER A 906 -7.02 -34.77 11.12
CA SER A 906 -5.57 -34.85 11.30
C SER A 906 -5.13 -35.31 12.69
N GLY A 907 -6.08 -35.51 13.62
CA GLY A 907 -5.81 -35.75 15.03
C GLY A 907 -4.95 -36.97 15.32
N TYR A 908 -5.02 -38.04 14.51
CA TYR A 908 -4.13 -39.20 14.68
C TYR A 908 -2.66 -38.81 14.48
N LEU A 909 -2.33 -38.00 13.46
CA LEU A 909 -0.95 -37.54 13.23
C LEU A 909 -0.46 -36.61 14.35
N TYR A 910 -1.34 -35.77 14.89
CA TYR A 910 -1.02 -34.94 16.06
C TYR A 910 -0.74 -35.81 17.30
N ALA A 911 -1.54 -36.84 17.53
CA ALA A 911 -1.33 -37.79 18.63
C ALA A 911 -0.04 -38.60 18.44
N LEU A 912 0.27 -39.02 17.21
CA LEU A 912 1.55 -39.67 16.88
C LEU A 912 2.75 -38.77 17.19
N GLN A 913 2.73 -37.48 16.81
CA GLN A 913 3.84 -36.57 17.13
C GLN A 913 3.97 -36.33 18.62
N ALA A 914 2.86 -36.09 19.33
CA ALA A 914 2.89 -35.88 20.78
C ALA A 914 3.45 -37.11 21.52
N GLY A 915 3.06 -38.31 21.10
CA GLY A 915 3.62 -39.56 21.62
C GLY A 915 5.08 -39.76 21.24
N TYR A 916 5.46 -39.45 20.00
CA TYR A 916 6.85 -39.49 19.53
C TYR A 916 7.76 -38.58 20.39
N ASP A 917 7.35 -37.33 20.58
CA ASP A 917 8.11 -36.34 21.34
C ASP A 917 8.20 -36.71 22.84
N PHE A 918 7.14 -37.29 23.42
CA PHE A 918 7.20 -37.86 24.77
C PHE A 918 8.27 -38.95 24.88
N LEU A 919 8.33 -39.88 23.92
CA LEU A 919 9.28 -40.98 23.90
C LEU A 919 10.72 -40.53 23.65
N GLN A 920 10.96 -39.33 23.09
CA GLN A 920 12.30 -38.73 23.03
C GLN A 920 12.88 -38.44 24.42
N SER A 921 12.03 -38.24 25.43
CA SER A 921 12.46 -38.07 26.82
C SER A 921 12.36 -39.35 27.66
N THR A 922 11.60 -40.34 27.17
CA THR A 922 11.27 -41.59 27.89
C THR A 922 11.46 -42.81 26.97
N PRO A 923 12.70 -43.21 26.63
CA PRO A 923 12.99 -44.26 25.64
C PRO A 923 12.55 -45.68 26.04
N ASN A 924 12.19 -45.88 27.32
CA ASN A 924 11.63 -47.16 27.81
C ASN A 924 10.09 -47.11 27.93
N GLY A 925 9.48 -45.99 27.54
CA GLY A 925 8.06 -45.75 27.75
C GLY A 925 7.17 -46.37 26.68
N ARG A 926 5.86 -46.36 26.96
CA ARG A 926 4.78 -46.81 26.07
C ARG A 926 3.65 -45.79 26.06
N VAL A 927 3.22 -45.39 24.87
CA VAL A 927 2.13 -44.42 24.70
C VAL A 927 0.95 -45.12 24.03
N LEU A 928 -0.21 -45.11 24.69
CA LEU A 928 -1.46 -45.59 24.11
C LEU A 928 -2.13 -44.43 23.36
N VAL A 929 -2.13 -44.50 22.03
CA VAL A 929 -2.83 -43.55 21.16
C VAL A 929 -4.17 -44.14 20.76
N THR A 930 -5.25 -43.45 21.08
CA THR A 930 -6.61 -43.84 20.67
C THR A 930 -7.28 -42.72 19.89
N THR A 931 -8.09 -43.10 18.91
CA THR A 931 -9.03 -42.19 18.24
C THR A 931 -10.46 -42.61 18.59
N ALA A 932 -11.36 -41.64 18.72
CA ALA A 932 -12.76 -41.92 19.06
C ALA A 932 -13.69 -40.92 18.36
N GLU A 933 -14.34 -41.36 17.29
CA GLU A 933 -15.22 -40.52 16.48
C GLU A 933 -16.63 -41.10 16.39
N VAL A 934 -17.58 -40.39 16.99
CA VAL A 934 -19.03 -40.66 16.89
C VAL A 934 -19.68 -39.42 16.32
N LEU A 935 -19.75 -39.38 14.99
CA LEU A 935 -20.16 -38.22 14.18
C LEU A 935 -21.61 -38.34 13.74
N SER A 936 -22.17 -39.55 13.66
CA SER A 936 -23.54 -39.77 13.21
C SER A 936 -24.61 -38.94 13.94
N PRO A 937 -24.52 -38.66 15.26
CA PRO A 937 -25.49 -37.80 15.94
C PRO A 937 -25.32 -36.30 15.65
N LEU A 938 -24.24 -35.91 14.96
CA LEU A 938 -23.92 -34.53 14.60
C LEU A 938 -24.30 -34.21 13.15
N LEU A 939 -24.96 -35.13 12.43
CA LEU A 939 -25.40 -34.94 11.06
C LEU A 939 -26.82 -34.38 11.02
N ASP A 940 -27.05 -33.38 10.16
CA ASP A 940 -28.40 -33.00 9.75
C ASP A 940 -28.81 -33.91 8.58
N LEU A 941 -29.78 -34.80 8.81
CA LEU A 941 -30.26 -35.71 7.75
C LEU A 941 -30.97 -34.98 6.60
N ASN A 942 -31.30 -33.70 6.76
CA ASN A 942 -31.82 -32.86 5.68
C ASN A 942 -30.71 -32.17 4.88
N ASP A 943 -29.48 -32.11 5.42
CA ASP A 943 -28.29 -31.66 4.70
C ASP A 943 -27.63 -32.85 4.01
N PHE A 944 -27.94 -32.98 2.73
CA PHE A 944 -27.45 -34.10 1.94
C PHE A 944 -25.93 -34.05 1.69
N ASP A 945 -25.33 -32.85 1.69
CA ASP A 945 -23.91 -32.69 1.38
C ASP A 945 -23.01 -33.20 2.51
N THR A 946 -23.52 -33.29 3.74
CA THR A 946 -22.79 -33.78 4.91
C THR A 946 -23.27 -35.15 5.39
N SER A 947 -24.57 -35.43 5.38
CA SER A 947 -25.17 -36.64 5.96
C SER A 947 -24.73 -37.96 5.30
N ILE A 948 -24.32 -37.92 4.03
CA ILE A 948 -23.87 -39.11 3.28
C ILE A 948 -22.43 -39.54 3.54
N LEU A 949 -21.64 -38.70 4.22
CA LEU A 949 -20.18 -38.84 4.29
C LEU A 949 -19.70 -39.64 5.51
N PHE A 950 -20.25 -39.39 6.68
CA PHE A 950 -19.58 -39.76 7.93
C PHE A 950 -20.00 -41.12 8.49
N GLY A 951 -19.02 -41.81 9.07
CA GLY A 951 -19.19 -43.03 9.86
C GLY A 951 -18.56 -42.88 11.25
N ASP A 952 -18.89 -43.81 12.14
CA ASP A 952 -18.44 -43.86 13.52
C ASP A 952 -17.40 -44.97 13.72
N ALA A 953 -16.26 -44.61 14.32
CA ALA A 953 -15.21 -45.55 14.65
C ALA A 953 -14.35 -45.09 15.82
N ALA A 954 -13.69 -46.04 16.46
CA ALA A 954 -12.62 -45.81 17.40
C ALA A 954 -11.45 -46.74 17.09
N THR A 955 -10.22 -46.26 17.25
CA THR A 955 -9.01 -47.06 17.04
C THR A 955 -8.07 -46.96 18.23
N ALA A 956 -7.14 -47.90 18.35
CA ALA A 956 -6.10 -47.88 19.36
C ALA A 956 -4.79 -48.48 18.82
N THR A 957 -3.68 -47.84 19.17
CA THR A 957 -2.32 -48.22 18.78
C THR A 957 -1.37 -47.89 19.92
N VAL A 958 -0.36 -48.72 20.15
CA VAL A 958 0.70 -48.47 21.13
C VAL A 958 1.93 -47.96 20.40
N LEU A 959 2.52 -46.87 20.89
CA LEU A 959 3.84 -46.42 20.50
C LEU A 959 4.87 -46.92 21.52
N TYR A 960 5.96 -47.44 21.00
CA TYR A 960 7.06 -48.01 21.78
C TYR A 960 8.29 -47.10 21.69
N GLY A 961 8.90 -46.78 22.84
CA GLY A 961 10.24 -46.20 22.85
C GLY A 961 11.29 -47.20 22.37
N GLU A 962 12.49 -46.70 22.04
CA GLU A 962 13.59 -47.46 21.42
C GLU A 962 13.89 -48.80 22.11
N SER A 963 13.73 -48.89 23.44
CA SER A 963 13.99 -50.11 24.21
C SER A 963 12.95 -51.23 24.02
N HIS A 964 11.87 -50.97 23.27
CA HIS A 964 10.80 -51.92 22.95
C HIS A 964 10.54 -51.99 21.44
N LEU A 965 11.48 -51.51 20.61
CA LEU A 965 11.30 -51.41 19.17
C LEU A 965 11.05 -52.79 18.53
N GLU A 966 11.60 -53.87 19.08
CA GLU A 966 11.40 -55.25 18.63
C GLU A 966 9.96 -55.73 18.67
N ARG A 967 9.09 -55.02 19.40
CA ARG A 967 7.65 -55.31 19.53
C ARG A 967 6.81 -54.61 18.48
N SER A 968 7.41 -53.73 17.68
CA SER A 968 6.71 -52.82 16.79
C SER A 968 6.45 -53.46 15.44
N ALA A 969 5.30 -53.14 14.84
CA ALA A 969 4.96 -53.52 13.46
C ALA A 969 5.60 -52.57 12.45
N ALA A 970 5.84 -51.31 12.83
CA ALA A 970 6.53 -50.32 12.02
C ALA A 970 7.34 -49.37 12.91
N LYS A 971 8.39 -48.78 12.36
CA LYS A 971 9.10 -47.61 12.88
C LYS A 971 8.36 -46.34 12.45
N LEU A 972 8.23 -45.37 13.35
CA LEU A 972 7.60 -44.08 13.10
C LEU A 972 8.68 -42.99 12.99
N HIS A 973 8.72 -42.29 11.85
CA HIS A 973 9.44 -41.02 11.75
C HIS A 973 8.61 -39.91 12.41
N ARG A 974 9.28 -38.89 12.96
CA ARG A 974 8.59 -37.76 13.59
C ARG A 974 7.60 -37.17 12.58
N PRO A 975 6.29 -37.03 12.87
CA PRO A 975 5.35 -36.39 11.95
C PRO A 975 5.66 -34.91 11.72
N ASP A 976 5.18 -34.34 10.61
CA ASP A 976 5.15 -32.90 10.32
C ASP A 976 3.72 -32.36 10.49
N LEU A 977 3.54 -31.29 11.26
CA LEU A 977 2.22 -30.74 11.59
C LEU A 977 2.18 -29.24 11.27
N SER A 978 1.02 -28.75 10.86
CA SER A 978 0.80 -27.34 10.53
C SER A 978 -0.69 -26.99 10.57
N ALA A 979 -1.01 -25.71 10.60
CA ALA A 979 -2.39 -25.22 10.58
C ALA A 979 -2.50 -23.89 9.82
N LYS A 980 -3.68 -23.59 9.32
CA LYS A 980 -4.08 -22.28 8.78
C LYS A 980 -5.20 -21.74 9.64
N GLY A 981 -5.08 -20.51 10.15
CA GLY A 981 -6.14 -19.91 10.96
C GLY A 981 -7.43 -19.76 10.16
N GLU A 982 -8.55 -20.22 10.73
CA GLU A 982 -9.88 -20.15 10.13
C GLU A 982 -10.92 -19.90 11.22
N ASP A 983 -12.00 -19.18 10.89
CA ASP A 983 -13.01 -18.69 11.83
C ASP A 983 -14.17 -19.67 12.08
N GLY A 984 -14.13 -20.86 11.49
CA GLY A 984 -15.16 -21.89 11.56
C GLY A 984 -16.24 -21.80 10.48
N THR A 985 -16.19 -20.83 9.55
CA THR A 985 -17.24 -20.63 8.53
C THR A 985 -17.16 -21.61 7.35
N THR A 986 -16.02 -22.29 7.20
CA THR A 986 -15.76 -23.21 6.08
C THR A 986 -15.96 -24.67 6.44
N LEU A 987 -15.56 -25.08 7.64
CA LEU A 987 -15.76 -26.43 8.16
C LEU A 987 -15.82 -26.41 9.69
N SER A 988 -16.98 -26.72 10.26
CA SER A 988 -17.20 -26.76 11.70
C SER A 988 -17.77 -28.10 12.16
N VAL A 989 -17.26 -28.61 13.28
CA VAL A 989 -17.78 -29.80 13.97
C VAL A 989 -18.21 -29.37 15.37
N PRO A 990 -19.53 -29.22 15.63
CA PRO A 990 -20.01 -28.74 16.92
C PRO A 990 -19.99 -29.83 17.99
N LEU A 991 -20.03 -29.40 19.26
CA LEU A 991 -20.32 -30.31 20.37
C LEU A 991 -21.73 -30.89 20.23
N ARG A 992 -21.93 -32.08 20.79
CA ARG A 992 -23.25 -32.73 20.83
C ARG A 992 -24.29 -31.81 21.45
N ASN A 993 -25.44 -31.67 20.78
CA ASN A 993 -26.55 -30.76 21.10
C ASN A 993 -26.29 -29.26 20.86
N SER A 994 -25.16 -28.88 20.26
CA SER A 994 -24.84 -27.47 19.93
C SER A 994 -25.02 -27.12 18.45
N GLY A 995 -25.41 -28.07 17.60
CA GLY A 995 -25.63 -27.88 16.17
C GLY A 995 -25.31 -29.13 15.36
N PHE A 996 -25.24 -28.98 14.04
CA PHE A 996 -24.84 -30.01 13.10
C PHE A 996 -23.52 -29.65 12.40
N ILE A 997 -22.82 -30.64 11.86
CA ILE A 997 -21.62 -30.44 11.04
C ILE A 997 -21.98 -29.58 9.82
N GLN A 998 -21.17 -28.55 9.55
CA GLN A 998 -21.34 -27.70 8.37
C GLN A 998 -20.04 -27.62 7.59
N MET A 999 -20.12 -27.63 6.25
CA MET A 999 -18.94 -27.45 5.41
C MET A 999 -19.22 -26.79 4.05
N LYS A 1000 -18.27 -26.00 3.54
CA LYS A 1000 -18.25 -25.49 2.16
C LYS A 1000 -17.39 -26.40 1.28
N GLY A 1001 -18.00 -27.47 0.75
CA GLY A 1001 -17.29 -28.60 0.12
C GLY A 1001 -16.26 -28.25 -0.95
N ARG A 1002 -16.52 -27.25 -1.81
CA ARG A 1002 -15.57 -26.84 -2.88
C ARG A 1002 -14.28 -26.24 -2.32
N ARG A 1003 -14.37 -25.38 -1.29
CA ARG A 1003 -13.22 -24.76 -0.63
C ARG A 1003 -12.42 -25.80 0.16
N VAL A 1004 -13.12 -26.67 0.89
CA VAL A 1004 -12.50 -27.78 1.64
C VAL A 1004 -11.71 -28.71 0.71
N PHE A 1005 -12.28 -29.08 -0.45
CA PHE A 1005 -11.60 -29.94 -1.42
C PHE A 1005 -10.25 -29.36 -1.88
N GLN A 1006 -10.24 -28.10 -2.29
CA GLN A 1006 -9.05 -27.44 -2.81
C GLN A 1006 -7.93 -27.37 -1.76
N GLU A 1007 -8.29 -26.97 -0.54
CA GLU A 1007 -7.35 -26.82 0.57
C GLU A 1007 -6.85 -28.17 1.07
N ALA A 1008 -7.71 -29.18 1.17
CA ALA A 1008 -7.34 -30.52 1.63
C ALA A 1008 -6.27 -31.16 0.74
N VAL A 1009 -6.46 -31.15 -0.59
CA VAL A 1009 -5.49 -31.72 -1.54
C VAL A 1009 -4.16 -30.96 -1.46
N ARG A 1010 -4.21 -29.62 -1.42
CA ARG A 1010 -3.01 -28.77 -1.35
C ARG A 1010 -2.22 -29.00 -0.07
N CYS A 1011 -2.87 -28.93 1.09
CA CYS A 1011 -2.25 -29.04 2.40
C CYS A 1011 -1.70 -30.45 2.68
N MET A 1012 -2.40 -31.52 2.29
CA MET A 1012 -1.90 -32.89 2.46
C MET A 1012 -0.65 -33.14 1.64
N MET A 1013 -0.63 -32.71 0.37
CA MET A 1013 0.52 -32.86 -0.51
C MET A 1013 1.72 -32.05 -0.05
N SER A 1014 1.49 -30.79 0.34
CA SER A 1014 2.52 -29.92 0.91
C SER A 1014 3.13 -30.58 2.16
N SER A 1015 2.31 -31.08 3.09
CA SER A 1015 2.79 -31.73 4.31
C SER A 1015 3.59 -33.01 4.03
N LEU A 1016 3.13 -33.83 3.08
CA LEU A 1016 3.83 -35.06 2.70
C LEU A 1016 5.22 -34.76 2.11
N ASN A 1017 5.30 -33.78 1.20
CA ASN A 1017 6.58 -33.32 0.65
C ASN A 1017 7.53 -32.81 1.74
N ARG A 1018 7.01 -32.09 2.76
CA ARG A 1018 7.82 -31.58 3.87
C ARG A 1018 8.42 -32.68 4.73
N VAL A 1019 7.61 -33.67 5.13
CA VAL A 1019 8.12 -34.78 5.96
C VAL A 1019 9.12 -35.63 5.16
N CYS A 1020 8.83 -35.95 3.89
CA CYS A 1020 9.78 -36.64 3.02
C CYS A 1020 11.10 -35.87 2.91
N SER A 1021 11.05 -34.57 2.62
CA SER A 1021 12.25 -33.74 2.52
C SER A 1021 13.07 -33.72 3.82
N ARG A 1022 12.42 -33.63 4.99
CA ARG A 1022 13.11 -33.66 6.30
C ARG A 1022 13.82 -35.00 6.54
N GLU A 1023 13.15 -36.09 6.21
CA GLU A 1023 13.66 -37.45 6.40
C GLU A 1023 14.53 -37.91 5.21
N GLN A 1024 14.86 -37.03 4.27
CA GLN A 1024 15.69 -37.28 3.08
C GLN A 1024 15.10 -38.28 2.07
N PHE A 1025 13.77 -38.38 2.01
CA PHE A 1025 13.03 -39.09 0.96
C PHE A 1025 12.46 -38.13 -0.10
N GLN A 1026 12.18 -38.66 -1.29
CA GLN A 1026 11.23 -38.07 -2.24
C GLN A 1026 9.87 -38.76 -2.09
N VAL A 1027 8.78 -38.06 -2.40
CA VAL A 1027 7.44 -38.66 -2.33
C VAL A 1027 7.32 -39.86 -3.28
N ASP A 1028 7.97 -39.81 -4.44
CA ASP A 1028 7.96 -40.93 -5.41
C ASP A 1028 8.80 -42.15 -4.96
N GLU A 1029 9.58 -42.04 -3.88
CA GLU A 1029 10.32 -43.16 -3.29
C GLU A 1029 9.48 -43.95 -2.28
N LEU A 1030 8.29 -43.46 -1.92
CA LEU A 1030 7.38 -44.16 -1.02
C LEU A 1030 6.73 -45.36 -1.71
N ASP A 1031 6.56 -46.47 -1.00
CA ASP A 1031 5.90 -47.68 -1.54
C ASP A 1031 4.37 -47.53 -1.55
N LEU A 1032 3.83 -46.82 -0.56
CA LEU A 1032 2.39 -46.62 -0.38
C LEU A 1032 2.10 -45.25 0.27
N VAL A 1033 0.99 -44.62 -0.11
CA VAL A 1033 0.46 -43.43 0.58
C VAL A 1033 -0.93 -43.70 1.13
N VAL A 1034 -1.14 -43.41 2.41
CA VAL A 1034 -2.40 -43.56 3.14
C VAL A 1034 -2.92 -42.17 3.52
N PRO A 1035 -3.75 -41.55 2.67
CA PRO A 1035 -4.35 -40.27 2.98
C PRO A 1035 -5.55 -40.43 3.91
N HIS A 1036 -5.96 -39.33 4.54
CA HIS A 1036 -7.26 -39.24 5.21
C HIS A 1036 -8.40 -39.62 4.26
N GLN A 1037 -9.29 -40.51 4.73
CA GLN A 1037 -10.40 -41.05 3.94
C GLN A 1037 -11.62 -40.10 3.99
N ALA A 1038 -11.49 -38.92 3.36
CA ALA A 1038 -12.53 -37.89 3.40
C ALA A 1038 -13.67 -38.13 2.38
N ASN A 1039 -13.28 -38.35 1.12
CA ASN A 1039 -14.10 -38.83 0.01
C ASN A 1039 -13.15 -39.36 -1.07
N GLN A 1040 -13.62 -40.23 -1.98
CA GLN A 1040 -12.79 -40.84 -3.01
C GLN A 1040 -12.23 -39.81 -4.01
N ARG A 1041 -12.93 -38.71 -4.28
CA ARG A 1041 -12.45 -37.69 -5.23
C ARG A 1041 -11.17 -37.01 -4.75
N ILE A 1042 -11.04 -36.76 -3.44
CA ILE A 1042 -9.81 -36.21 -2.84
C ILE A 1042 -8.68 -37.22 -2.96
N ILE A 1043 -8.97 -38.50 -2.68
CA ILE A 1043 -8.00 -39.59 -2.78
C ILE A 1043 -7.50 -39.75 -4.23
N ASP A 1044 -8.42 -39.74 -5.19
CA ASP A 1044 -8.10 -39.78 -6.61
C ASP A 1044 -7.26 -38.56 -7.01
N ALA A 1045 -7.62 -37.36 -6.54
CA ALA A 1045 -6.85 -36.15 -6.81
C ALA A 1045 -5.41 -36.20 -6.26
N ILE A 1046 -5.19 -36.87 -5.13
CA ILE A 1046 -3.85 -37.15 -4.60
C ILE A 1046 -3.13 -38.16 -5.51
N GLN A 1047 -3.79 -39.27 -5.88
CA GLN A 1047 -3.22 -40.30 -6.76
C GLN A 1047 -2.76 -39.74 -8.12
N HIS A 1048 -3.46 -38.75 -8.68
CA HIS A 1048 -3.05 -38.12 -9.94
C HIS A 1048 -1.80 -37.23 -9.82
N ARG A 1049 -1.40 -36.89 -8.59
CA ARG A 1049 -0.26 -35.98 -8.33
C ARG A 1049 1.03 -36.71 -7.94
N ILE A 1050 0.97 -38.01 -7.67
CA ILE A 1050 2.10 -38.80 -7.17
C ILE A 1050 2.17 -40.16 -7.86
N SER A 1051 3.38 -40.72 -7.97
CA SER A 1051 3.59 -42.05 -8.55
C SER A 1051 3.23 -43.23 -7.64
N PRO A 1052 3.46 -43.18 -6.30
CA PRO A 1052 3.13 -44.27 -5.40
C PRO A 1052 1.64 -44.61 -5.39
N LYS A 1053 1.33 -45.86 -5.03
CA LYS A 1053 -0.05 -46.29 -4.89
C LYS A 1053 -0.69 -45.60 -3.69
N VAL A 1054 -1.91 -45.09 -3.88
CA VAL A 1054 -2.71 -44.49 -2.82
C VAL A 1054 -3.73 -45.51 -2.30
N PHE A 1055 -3.74 -45.75 -0.99
CA PHE A 1055 -4.67 -46.67 -0.35
C PHE A 1055 -6.04 -46.01 -0.12
N SER A 1056 -7.11 -46.76 -0.41
CA SER A 1056 -8.49 -46.35 -0.13
C SER A 1056 -9.33 -47.52 0.36
N ASN A 1057 -9.94 -47.37 1.53
CA ASN A 1057 -11.01 -48.25 2.04
C ASN A 1057 -12.32 -47.48 2.31
N ILE A 1058 -12.40 -46.22 1.87
CA ILE A 1058 -13.51 -45.32 2.17
C ILE A 1058 -14.87 -45.86 1.73
N ALA A 1059 -14.90 -46.67 0.66
CA ALA A 1059 -16.12 -47.30 0.16
C ALA A 1059 -16.86 -48.12 1.23
N ASN A 1060 -16.11 -48.68 2.19
CA ASN A 1060 -16.63 -49.60 3.21
C ASN A 1060 -16.89 -48.95 4.57
N HIS A 1061 -16.28 -47.81 4.85
CA HIS A 1061 -16.30 -47.20 6.19
C HIS A 1061 -16.91 -45.80 6.23
N GLY A 1062 -16.94 -45.09 5.09
CA GLY A 1062 -17.17 -43.66 5.06
C GLY A 1062 -16.05 -42.87 5.73
N ASN A 1063 -16.28 -41.58 5.94
CA ASN A 1063 -15.36 -40.69 6.63
C ASN A 1063 -15.52 -40.85 8.15
N THR A 1064 -14.52 -41.44 8.81
CA THR A 1064 -14.48 -41.63 10.27
C THR A 1064 -13.55 -40.62 10.96
N SER A 1065 -13.34 -39.45 10.34
CA SER A 1065 -12.47 -38.37 10.82
C SER A 1065 -11.08 -38.87 11.27
N SER A 1066 -10.68 -38.64 12.53
CA SER A 1066 -9.35 -39.00 13.03
C SER A 1066 -9.07 -40.51 12.99
N SER A 1067 -10.11 -41.34 12.96
CA SER A 1067 -9.98 -42.81 12.90
C SER A 1067 -9.64 -43.35 11.51
N THR A 1068 -9.67 -42.55 10.44
CA THR A 1068 -9.55 -43.11 9.07
C THR A 1068 -8.17 -43.71 8.78
N ILE A 1069 -7.10 -42.99 9.10
CA ILE A 1069 -5.73 -43.46 8.86
C ILE A 1069 -5.44 -44.73 9.68
N PRO A 1070 -5.69 -44.76 11.01
CA PRO A 1070 -5.44 -45.98 11.78
C PRO A 1070 -6.32 -47.15 11.33
N LEU A 1071 -7.56 -46.92 10.86
CA LEU A 1071 -8.37 -47.98 10.24
C LEU A 1071 -7.70 -48.56 9.00
N CYS A 1072 -7.19 -47.72 8.09
CA CYS A 1072 -6.42 -48.22 6.94
C CYS A 1072 -5.18 -49.01 7.39
N LEU A 1073 -4.43 -48.50 8.38
CA LEU A 1073 -3.25 -49.19 8.92
C LEU A 1073 -3.57 -50.55 9.54
N SER A 1074 -4.78 -50.73 10.09
CA SER A 1074 -5.23 -52.04 10.61
C SER A 1074 -5.39 -53.11 9.51
N GLU A 1075 -5.60 -52.69 8.25
CA GLU A 1075 -5.65 -53.59 7.09
C GLU A 1075 -4.28 -53.77 6.45
N ILE A 1076 -3.44 -52.74 6.47
CA ILE A 1076 -2.14 -52.71 5.79
C ILE A 1076 -1.05 -53.42 6.60
N LEU A 1077 -0.82 -53.01 7.85
CA LEU A 1077 0.32 -53.47 8.66
C LEU A 1077 0.42 -54.99 8.84
N PRO A 1078 -0.69 -55.75 9.00
CA PRO A 1078 -0.59 -57.21 9.14
C PRO A 1078 -0.08 -57.95 7.89
N THR A 1079 -0.07 -57.30 6.72
CA THR A 1079 0.26 -57.94 5.44
C THR A 1079 1.36 -57.23 4.65
N ALA A 1080 1.80 -56.06 5.10
CA ALA A 1080 2.85 -55.28 4.45
C ALA A 1080 4.21 -56.02 4.51
N PRO A 1081 4.95 -56.14 3.38
CA PRO A 1081 6.35 -56.58 3.36
C PRO A 1081 7.23 -55.75 4.32
N ARG A 1082 8.33 -56.35 4.77
CA ARG A 1082 9.35 -55.66 5.60
C ARG A 1082 10.07 -54.56 4.83
N ASN A 1083 10.40 -53.48 5.52
CA ASN A 1083 11.07 -52.28 5.00
C ASN A 1083 10.29 -51.54 3.91
N GLU A 1084 8.96 -51.63 3.92
CA GLU A 1084 8.11 -50.74 3.11
C GLU A 1084 7.96 -49.39 3.79
N THR A 1085 8.11 -48.33 3.00
CA THR A 1085 7.94 -46.95 3.43
C THR A 1085 6.53 -46.46 3.08
N ILE A 1086 5.76 -46.12 4.12
CA ILE A 1086 4.35 -45.73 3.98
C ILE A 1086 4.20 -44.27 4.41
N GLY A 1087 3.79 -43.42 3.47
CA GLY A 1087 3.45 -42.02 3.74
C GLY A 1087 2.04 -41.90 4.29
N LEU A 1088 1.87 -41.10 5.35
CA LEU A 1088 0.57 -40.76 5.94
C LEU A 1088 0.32 -39.26 5.69
N CYS A 1089 -0.90 -38.87 5.32
CA CYS A 1089 -1.23 -37.44 5.23
C CYS A 1089 -2.71 -37.16 5.57
N ALA A 1090 -2.98 -36.07 6.27
CA ALA A 1090 -4.33 -35.71 6.70
C ALA A 1090 -4.58 -34.21 6.69
N PHE A 1091 -5.86 -33.86 6.53
CA PHE A 1091 -6.41 -32.51 6.64
C PHE A 1091 -7.68 -32.57 7.49
N GLY A 1092 -7.78 -31.74 8.53
CA GLY A 1092 -8.89 -31.70 9.49
C GLY A 1092 -9.65 -30.36 9.54
N GLY A 1093 -10.85 -30.40 10.12
CA GLY A 1093 -11.62 -29.21 10.51
C GLY A 1093 -10.85 -28.28 11.44
N GLY A 1094 -11.08 -26.97 11.30
CA GLY A 1094 -10.18 -25.95 11.87
C GLY A 1094 -8.88 -25.76 11.08
N PHE A 1095 -8.78 -26.35 9.88
CA PHE A 1095 -7.67 -26.18 8.94
C PHE A 1095 -6.31 -26.62 9.50
N THR A 1096 -6.32 -27.67 10.33
CA THR A 1096 -5.14 -28.41 10.76
C THR A 1096 -4.77 -29.45 9.72
N PHE A 1097 -3.48 -29.71 9.53
CA PHE A 1097 -3.00 -30.71 8.59
C PHE A 1097 -1.63 -31.24 9.01
N GLY A 1098 -1.28 -32.41 8.48
CA GLY A 1098 0.02 -33.01 8.75
C GLY A 1098 0.31 -34.20 7.88
N ALA A 1099 1.55 -34.68 7.98
CA ALA A 1099 2.01 -35.90 7.35
C ALA A 1099 2.98 -36.66 8.26
N GLY A 1100 3.13 -37.95 8.02
CA GLY A 1100 4.08 -38.82 8.71
C GLY A 1100 4.64 -39.87 7.76
N ILE A 1101 5.73 -40.52 8.16
CA ILE A 1101 6.29 -41.67 7.45
C ILE A 1101 6.43 -42.81 8.47
N ILE A 1102 6.02 -44.00 8.07
CA ILE A 1102 6.30 -45.24 8.81
C ILE A 1102 7.06 -46.22 7.93
N GLU A 1103 7.94 -47.01 8.54
CA GLU A 1103 8.73 -48.05 7.88
C GLU A 1103 8.42 -49.40 8.53
N THR A 1104 7.95 -50.40 7.79
CA THR A 1104 7.52 -51.70 8.35
C THR A 1104 8.72 -52.55 8.83
N LEU A 1105 8.57 -53.25 9.97
CA LEU A 1105 9.68 -53.94 10.68
C LEU A 1105 9.65 -55.48 10.63
#